data_AF-A0A6F9AAD0-F1
#
_entry.id   AF-A0A6F9AAD0-F1
#
_cell.length_a   1.000
_cell.length_b   1.000
_cell.length_c   1.000
_cell.angle_alpha   90.00
_cell.angle_beta   90.00
_cell.angle_gamma   90.00
#
_symmetry.space_group_name_H-M   'P 1'
#
loop_
_entity.id
_entity.type
_entity.pdbx_description
1 polymer ?
#
loop_
_entity_poly.entity_id
_entity_poly.type
_entity_poly.pdbx_seq_one_letter_code
_entity_poly.pdbx_strand_id
1 'polypeptide(L)'
;MRLVELGVSGFLNMRLVELGDYGFLNMRLVELGVSGFLNMRLVELGVSGFLNMRLVELGVSGFLNMRLVELGEYGFLNMRLVELGDYGFLNMRLVELGVSGFLNMRLVELGDYGFLNMRLVELGVSGFLNMRLVELGDYGFLNMRLVELGVSGFLNMRLVELGVSGFLNMRLVELGDYGFLNMRLVELGDYGFLNMRLVELGLVELGDYGFLNMRLVELGDYGFLNMRLVELGVSGFLNMRLVELGDYGFLNMRLVELGVYGFLNMRLVELGVSGFLNMRLVKLGVSGFLNMRLVELGHYGFLNMRLVELGDYGFLDMRLVELGDYGFLDMRLVELGDYGFLNMRLVELGDYGFLDMRIWVMEGEGELLDLSHLSEAEQASILEVLLRDSELRSRDEGRLRSQNRHTPTPRTRSPNTQSLQDSNSISSSEYYSRRNGHREETLQDSEGDRNSVSSGVTDADPMPLRPGSSISSLHSNYTFGAVEVKGRVLFSLEYDTQREELQIRVCRCEDLAAARKNHSDPYVKAYLLPDKSSHSKKKTSVKKKTLNPVFDQTLKYKISVSEVRGRTLNLSVWHAAPLGRNLFLGEVELELAHWDWTHTRSDWYQLQTRVQCSPESISSRGNILLSIKFTPARSEGGGLPLTGELHIWLREAQGLLSTKGGTVDSFVKSYVLPDTSRLSGQKTRVVKRSVSPTYNHTMVYDGFQPADLREACAELTVWHREGLKTHLLGGVRLSRGTGLSYGVAVCWMDSTEEEATVWNSMILNPNHWMDTTLPIRTNLADRPE
;
A
#
# COMPACT_ATOMS: atom_id res chain seq x y z
N MET A 1 32.83 -38.22 -5.22
CA MET A 1 32.70 -39.66 -5.57
C MET A 1 31.88 -39.82 -6.84
N ARG A 2 32.14 -40.86 -7.66
CA ARG A 2 31.22 -41.37 -8.68
C ARG A 2 31.04 -42.87 -8.45
N LEU A 3 29.79 -43.34 -8.44
CA LEU A 3 29.42 -44.75 -8.42
C LEU A 3 28.39 -45.01 -9.53
N VAL A 4 28.28 -46.26 -9.97
CA VAL A 4 27.46 -46.67 -11.14
C VAL A 4 26.68 -47.96 -10.89
N GLU A 5 27.17 -48.87 -10.04
CA GLU A 5 26.44 -50.07 -9.61
C GLU A 5 27.12 -50.67 -8.36
N LEU A 6 26.39 -51.44 -7.55
CA LEU A 6 26.95 -52.34 -6.51
C LEU A 6 26.41 -53.78 -6.59
N GLY A 7 25.57 -54.11 -7.58
CA GLY A 7 24.87 -55.39 -7.71
C GLY A 7 23.55 -55.44 -6.93
N VAL A 8 22.89 -56.61 -6.93
CA VAL A 8 21.46 -56.80 -6.60
C VAL A 8 20.95 -56.11 -5.31
N SER A 9 21.78 -56.02 -4.26
CA SER A 9 21.45 -55.36 -2.99
C SER A 9 22.55 -54.38 -2.55
N GLY A 10 22.63 -53.24 -3.25
CA GLY A 10 23.63 -52.20 -3.02
C GLY A 10 23.40 -51.40 -1.74
N PHE A 11 24.19 -51.69 -0.70
CA PHE A 11 24.24 -50.91 0.54
C PHE A 11 25.48 -50.02 0.59
N LEU A 12 25.30 -48.69 0.59
CA LEU A 12 26.37 -47.72 0.75
C LEU A 12 26.18 -46.89 2.03
N ASN A 13 27.14 -47.01 2.95
CA ASN A 13 27.18 -46.24 4.19
C ASN A 13 28.40 -45.31 4.21
N MET A 14 28.17 -44.01 4.07
CA MET A 14 29.22 -42.99 4.09
C MET A 14 29.17 -42.18 5.38
N ARG A 15 30.30 -42.12 6.08
CA ARG A 15 30.52 -41.22 7.23
C ARG A 15 31.69 -40.29 6.92
N LEU A 16 31.45 -38.98 7.01
CA LEU A 16 32.47 -37.95 6.95
C LEU A 16 32.42 -37.10 8.23
N VAL A 17 33.55 -36.47 8.56
CA VAL A 17 33.74 -35.70 9.82
C VAL A 17 34.54 -34.41 9.59
N GLU A 18 35.39 -34.36 8.56
CA GLU A 18 36.08 -33.13 8.12
C GLU A 18 36.60 -33.29 6.68
N LEU A 19 36.82 -32.18 5.97
CA LEU A 19 37.63 -32.10 4.73
C LEU A 19 38.68 -30.96 4.76
N GLY A 20 38.75 -30.18 5.85
CA GLY A 20 39.52 -28.94 5.96
C GLY A 20 38.78 -27.70 5.44
N ASP A 21 39.32 -26.52 5.73
CA ASP A 21 38.71 -25.17 5.62
C ASP A 21 37.73 -24.95 4.46
N TYR A 22 38.06 -25.41 3.25
CA TYR A 22 37.28 -25.23 2.03
C TYR A 22 36.66 -26.56 1.53
N GLY A 23 36.01 -27.29 2.43
CA GLY A 23 35.47 -28.64 2.22
C GLY A 23 34.40 -28.75 1.13
N PHE A 24 34.81 -29.16 -0.07
CA PHE A 24 33.92 -29.38 -1.23
C PHE A 24 33.68 -30.88 -1.49
N LEU A 25 32.46 -31.37 -1.25
CA LEU A 25 32.05 -32.73 -1.57
C LEU A 25 31.04 -32.76 -2.72
N ASN A 26 31.46 -33.32 -3.85
CA ASN A 26 30.60 -33.59 -5.00
C ASN A 26 30.39 -35.11 -5.17
N MET A 27 29.14 -35.55 -5.13
CA MET A 27 28.75 -36.94 -5.30
C MET A 27 27.73 -37.08 -6.41
N ARG A 28 28.03 -37.97 -7.35
CA ARG A 28 27.06 -38.48 -8.32
C ARG A 28 26.96 -39.98 -8.14
N LEU A 29 25.77 -40.45 -7.79
CA LEU A 29 25.43 -41.87 -7.89
C LEU A 29 24.31 -42.02 -8.93
N VAL A 30 24.39 -43.11 -9.66
CA VAL A 30 23.39 -43.68 -10.55
C VAL A 30 23.44 -45.17 -10.21
N GLU A 31 22.30 -45.79 -9.93
CA GLU A 31 22.15 -47.20 -9.54
C GLU A 31 23.02 -47.69 -8.36
N LEU A 32 22.36 -48.15 -7.29
CA LEU A 32 23.00 -48.96 -6.26
C LEU A 32 22.69 -50.44 -6.48
N GLY A 33 21.46 -50.75 -6.90
CA GLY A 33 20.98 -52.10 -7.21
C GLY A 33 19.49 -52.21 -6.91
N VAL A 34 18.86 -53.34 -7.26
CA VAL A 34 17.40 -53.57 -7.12
C VAL A 34 16.84 -53.19 -5.74
N SER A 35 17.64 -53.40 -4.68
CA SER A 35 17.41 -52.84 -3.34
C SER A 35 18.54 -51.88 -2.94
N GLY A 36 18.43 -50.63 -3.38
CA GLY A 36 19.45 -49.59 -3.24
C GLY A 36 19.30 -48.78 -1.96
N PHE A 37 20.22 -48.97 -1.00
CA PHE A 37 20.21 -48.27 0.29
C PHE A 37 21.43 -47.34 0.43
N LEU A 38 21.19 -46.04 0.57
CA LEU A 38 22.20 -45.03 0.86
C LEU A 38 21.98 -44.40 2.23
N ASN A 39 22.91 -44.67 3.16
CA ASN A 39 22.98 -43.96 4.44
C ASN A 39 24.18 -43.01 4.44
N MET A 40 23.91 -41.73 4.70
CA MET A 40 24.92 -40.68 4.80
C MET A 40 24.88 -40.03 6.18
N ARG A 41 26.01 -40.03 6.88
CA ARG A 41 26.22 -39.20 8.06
C ARG A 41 27.34 -38.21 7.80
N LEU A 42 26.99 -36.94 7.74
CA LEU A 42 27.93 -35.84 7.59
C LEU A 42 27.90 -34.98 8.84
N VAL A 43 29.09 -34.64 9.31
CA VAL A 43 29.37 -33.63 10.31
C VAL A 43 30.47 -32.79 9.68
N GLU A 44 30.33 -31.46 9.72
CA GLU A 44 31.38 -30.46 9.52
C GLU A 44 32.31 -30.73 8.32
N LEU A 45 32.05 -30.12 7.16
CA LEU A 45 32.96 -30.27 6.02
C LEU A 45 34.19 -29.36 6.13
N GLY A 46 34.05 -28.23 6.83
CA GLY A 46 35.06 -27.17 6.98
C GLY A 46 34.38 -25.79 6.92
N VAL A 47 35.10 -24.73 7.26
CA VAL A 47 34.60 -23.34 7.37
C VAL A 47 33.65 -22.93 6.23
N SER A 48 33.94 -23.29 4.98
CA SER A 48 32.98 -23.16 3.86
C SER A 48 32.59 -24.54 3.28
N GLY A 49 31.74 -25.26 4.00
CA GLY A 49 31.26 -26.58 3.60
C GLY A 49 30.28 -26.57 2.43
N PHE A 50 30.69 -27.09 1.27
CA PHE A 50 29.84 -27.22 0.09
C PHE A 50 29.56 -28.69 -0.24
N LEU A 51 28.28 -29.08 -0.22
CA LEU A 51 27.80 -30.41 -0.58
C LEU A 51 26.89 -30.35 -1.81
N ASN A 52 27.34 -30.98 -2.90
CA ASN A 52 26.51 -31.21 -4.09
C ASN A 52 26.25 -32.70 -4.29
N MET A 53 24.98 -33.09 -4.21
CA MET A 53 24.52 -34.44 -4.45
C MET A 53 23.64 -34.49 -5.70
N ARG A 54 24.01 -35.34 -6.66
CA ARG A 54 23.12 -35.78 -7.74
C ARG A 54 22.89 -37.27 -7.61
N LEU A 55 21.65 -37.64 -7.32
CA LEU A 55 21.18 -39.01 -7.30
C LEU A 55 20.19 -39.19 -8.43
N VAL A 56 20.26 -40.35 -9.08
CA VAL A 56 19.33 -40.82 -10.11
C VAL A 56 19.17 -42.30 -9.83
N GLU A 57 17.93 -42.80 -9.75
CA GLU A 57 17.59 -44.22 -9.83
C GLU A 57 18.44 -45.08 -8.88
N LEU A 58 18.12 -45.08 -7.57
CA LEU A 58 18.88 -45.89 -6.61
C LEU A 58 18.57 -47.38 -6.78
N GLY A 59 17.33 -47.69 -7.17
CA GLY A 59 16.80 -49.00 -7.53
C GLY A 59 15.32 -49.13 -7.13
N VAL A 60 14.63 -50.16 -7.62
CA VAL A 60 13.19 -50.46 -7.38
C VAL A 60 12.72 -50.19 -5.94
N SER A 61 13.56 -50.49 -4.95
CA SER A 61 13.34 -50.11 -3.53
C SER A 61 14.40 -49.12 -3.04
N GLY A 62 14.38 -47.90 -3.59
CA GLY A 62 15.38 -46.86 -3.38
C GLY A 62 15.22 -46.11 -2.06
N PHE A 63 16.11 -46.36 -1.09
CA PHE A 63 16.10 -45.74 0.23
C PHE A 63 17.29 -44.81 0.44
N LEU A 64 17.03 -43.55 0.79
CA LEU A 64 18.02 -42.55 1.16
C LEU A 64 17.77 -42.01 2.58
N ASN A 65 18.72 -42.25 3.48
CA ASN A 65 18.75 -41.60 4.79
C ASN A 65 19.97 -40.68 4.91
N MET A 66 19.70 -39.38 5.04
CA MET A 66 20.74 -38.36 5.22
C MET A 66 20.64 -37.74 6.60
N ARG A 67 21.73 -37.81 7.36
CA ARG A 67 21.89 -37.08 8.62
C ARG A 67 23.06 -36.10 8.52
N LEU A 68 22.72 -34.82 8.43
CA LEU A 68 23.64 -33.71 8.60
C LEU A 68 23.53 -33.17 10.03
N VAL A 69 24.65 -32.75 10.59
CA VAL A 69 24.69 -32.03 11.88
C VAL A 69 25.05 -30.58 11.63
N GLU A 70 26.08 -30.34 10.82
CA GLU A 70 26.55 -29.04 10.37
C GLU A 70 27.28 -29.24 9.03
N LEU A 71 27.46 -28.19 8.22
CA LEU A 71 28.43 -28.17 7.11
C LEU A 71 29.63 -27.25 7.39
N GLY A 72 29.42 -26.15 8.12
CA GLY A 72 30.39 -25.12 8.51
C GLY A 72 29.82 -23.72 8.26
N GLU A 73 30.46 -22.65 8.77
CA GLU A 73 29.95 -21.25 8.75
C GLU A 73 29.19 -20.84 7.47
N TYR A 74 29.74 -21.18 6.30
CA TYR A 74 29.15 -20.92 4.99
C TYR A 74 28.57 -22.18 4.32
N GLY A 75 27.71 -22.90 5.05
CA GLY A 75 27.16 -24.20 4.67
C GLY A 75 26.18 -24.18 3.48
N PHE A 76 26.54 -24.82 2.37
CA PHE A 76 25.72 -24.92 1.16
C PHE A 76 25.41 -26.38 0.80
N LEU A 77 24.13 -26.74 0.76
CA LEU A 77 23.64 -28.05 0.31
C LEU A 77 22.77 -27.91 -0.93
N ASN A 78 23.26 -28.41 -2.07
CA ASN A 78 22.46 -28.62 -3.28
C ASN A 78 22.20 -30.10 -3.52
N MET A 79 20.94 -30.50 -3.46
CA MET A 79 20.49 -31.83 -3.86
C MET A 79 19.69 -31.78 -5.14
N ARG A 80 20.06 -32.62 -6.11
CA ARG A 80 19.20 -33.02 -7.21
C ARG A 80 18.91 -34.51 -7.11
N LEU A 81 17.68 -34.83 -6.80
CA LEU A 81 17.10 -36.15 -6.91
C LEU A 81 16.28 -36.21 -8.20
N VAL A 82 16.35 -37.34 -8.87
CA VAL A 82 15.45 -37.75 -9.95
C VAL A 82 15.17 -39.21 -9.66
N GLU A 83 13.91 -39.59 -9.42
CA GLU A 83 13.44 -40.99 -9.42
C GLU A 83 14.27 -41.90 -8.49
N LEU A 84 13.86 -42.11 -7.24
CA LEU A 84 14.58 -43.05 -6.36
C LEU A 84 14.33 -44.52 -6.78
N GLY A 85 13.12 -44.81 -7.26
CA GLY A 85 12.58 -46.10 -7.70
C GLY A 85 11.16 -46.28 -7.16
N ASP A 86 10.43 -47.30 -7.62
CA ASP A 86 9.01 -47.58 -7.37
C ASP A 86 8.58 -47.33 -5.91
N TYR A 87 9.41 -47.74 -4.94
CA TYR A 87 9.22 -47.52 -3.50
C TYR A 87 10.22 -46.50 -2.93
N GLY A 88 10.23 -45.30 -3.53
CA GLY A 88 11.21 -44.25 -3.25
C GLY A 88 11.04 -43.58 -1.89
N PHE A 89 11.98 -43.82 -0.98
CA PHE A 89 11.97 -43.25 0.38
C PHE A 89 13.16 -42.31 0.63
N LEU A 90 12.89 -41.07 1.02
CA LEU A 90 13.88 -40.09 1.46
C LEU A 90 13.59 -39.58 2.88
N ASN A 91 14.48 -39.90 3.82
CA ASN A 91 14.52 -39.28 5.14
C ASN A 91 15.74 -38.36 5.27
N MET A 92 15.51 -37.06 5.33
CA MET A 92 16.53 -36.07 5.67
C MET A 92 16.35 -35.61 7.12
N ARG A 93 17.43 -35.67 7.90
CA ARG A 93 17.57 -34.95 9.16
C ARG A 93 18.78 -34.03 9.09
N LEU A 94 18.54 -32.73 9.25
CA LEU A 94 19.53 -31.68 9.31
C LEU A 94 19.38 -30.98 10.67
N VAL A 95 20.48 -30.71 11.36
CA VAL A 95 20.47 -29.95 12.61
C VAL A 95 20.77 -28.49 12.29
N GLU A 96 21.91 -28.22 11.67
CA GLU A 96 22.29 -26.91 11.14
C GLU A 96 22.94 -27.08 9.75
N LEU A 97 23.13 -25.98 9.01
CA LEU A 97 24.13 -25.90 7.94
C LEU A 97 25.34 -25.08 8.39
N GLY A 98 25.09 -23.96 9.06
CA GLY A 98 26.07 -22.98 9.55
C GLY A 98 25.51 -21.57 9.40
N VAL A 99 26.15 -20.58 10.01
CA VAL A 99 25.72 -19.16 10.10
C VAL A 99 24.99 -18.60 8.87
N SER A 100 25.45 -18.88 7.64
CA SER A 100 24.72 -18.57 6.40
C SER A 100 24.30 -19.81 5.60
N GLY A 101 23.40 -20.61 6.16
CA GLY A 101 22.93 -21.87 5.58
C GLY A 101 22.05 -21.72 4.33
N PHE A 102 22.43 -22.42 3.24
CA PHE A 102 21.62 -22.51 2.02
C PHE A 102 21.31 -23.97 1.65
N LEU A 103 20.03 -24.35 1.69
CA LEU A 103 19.52 -25.64 1.22
C LEU A 103 18.69 -25.45 -0.06
N ASN A 104 19.19 -26.00 -1.18
CA ASN A 104 18.44 -26.12 -2.42
C ASN A 104 18.17 -27.59 -2.75
N MET A 105 16.89 -27.97 -2.76
CA MET A 105 16.45 -29.29 -3.18
C MET A 105 15.65 -29.19 -4.48
N ARG A 106 16.05 -29.97 -5.47
CA ARG A 106 15.22 -30.28 -6.64
C ARG A 106 14.95 -31.77 -6.67
N LEU A 107 13.66 -32.12 -6.67
CA LEU A 107 13.17 -33.48 -6.77
C LEU A 107 12.26 -33.58 -8.01
N VAL A 108 12.40 -34.67 -8.76
CA VAL A 108 11.63 -35.00 -9.96
C VAL A 108 11.33 -36.49 -9.82
N GLU A 109 10.13 -36.82 -9.34
CA GLU A 109 9.75 -38.14 -8.81
C GLU A 109 10.60 -38.66 -7.64
N LEU A 110 9.92 -39.40 -6.76
CA LEU A 110 10.51 -40.46 -5.96
C LEU A 110 10.23 -41.82 -6.60
N GLY A 111 9.04 -42.02 -7.15
CA GLY A 111 8.47 -43.26 -7.69
C GLY A 111 7.07 -43.49 -7.11
N ASP A 112 6.30 -44.44 -7.65
CA ASP A 112 4.88 -44.74 -7.35
C ASP A 112 4.48 -44.52 -5.88
N TYR A 113 5.27 -45.03 -4.93
CA TYR A 113 5.06 -44.91 -3.48
C TYR A 113 6.04 -43.94 -2.81
N GLY A 114 6.09 -42.71 -3.35
CA GLY A 114 7.06 -41.68 -2.99
C GLY A 114 6.87 -41.08 -1.58
N PHE A 115 7.77 -41.41 -0.65
CA PHE A 115 7.78 -40.86 0.71
C PHE A 115 8.98 -39.92 0.98
N LEU A 116 8.69 -38.64 1.28
CA LEU A 116 9.68 -37.65 1.70
C LEU A 116 9.40 -37.17 3.14
N ASN A 117 10.30 -37.52 4.07
CA ASN A 117 10.33 -36.96 5.41
C ASN A 117 11.54 -36.06 5.62
N MET A 118 11.30 -34.80 5.96
CA MET A 118 12.35 -33.82 6.23
C MET A 118 12.20 -33.24 7.63
N ARG A 119 13.26 -33.37 8.43
CA ARG A 119 13.38 -32.71 9.73
C ARG A 119 14.59 -31.78 9.72
N LEU A 120 14.31 -30.50 9.71
CA LEU A 120 15.28 -29.41 9.83
C LEU A 120 15.13 -28.82 11.24
N VAL A 121 16.23 -28.51 11.92
CA VAL A 121 16.17 -27.82 13.23
C VAL A 121 16.42 -26.34 12.99
N GLU A 122 17.61 -25.99 12.55
CA GLU A 122 18.00 -24.64 12.11
C GLU A 122 18.61 -24.74 10.70
N LEU A 123 18.77 -23.61 10.02
CA LEU A 123 19.67 -23.51 8.87
C LEU A 123 20.89 -22.63 9.20
N GLY A 124 20.71 -21.62 10.03
CA GLY A 124 21.68 -20.63 10.47
C GLY A 124 21.08 -19.22 10.38
N VAL A 125 21.68 -18.24 11.06
CA VAL A 125 21.23 -16.83 11.16
C VAL A 125 20.63 -16.25 9.87
N SER A 126 21.20 -16.53 8.69
CA SER A 126 20.62 -16.15 7.38
C SER A 126 20.19 -17.35 6.52
N GLY A 127 19.33 -18.21 7.07
CA GLY A 127 18.93 -19.46 6.45
C GLY A 127 17.99 -19.33 5.24
N PHE A 128 18.34 -20.02 4.15
CA PHE A 128 17.56 -20.06 2.92
C PHE A 128 17.23 -21.49 2.50
N LEU A 129 15.93 -21.79 2.33
CA LEU A 129 15.42 -23.06 1.86
C LEU A 129 14.63 -22.88 0.56
N ASN A 130 15.17 -23.40 -0.54
CA ASN A 130 14.44 -23.51 -1.80
C ASN A 130 14.17 -24.97 -2.16
N MET A 131 12.89 -25.34 -2.19
CA MET A 131 12.46 -26.70 -2.54
C MET A 131 11.61 -26.66 -3.80
N ARG A 132 12.07 -27.34 -4.85
CA ARG A 132 11.31 -27.59 -6.06
C ARG A 132 11.03 -29.07 -6.21
N LEU A 133 9.81 -29.45 -5.87
CA LEU A 133 9.20 -30.73 -6.18
C LEU A 133 8.50 -30.62 -7.54
N VAL A 134 8.60 -31.64 -8.38
CA VAL A 134 7.69 -31.81 -9.52
C VAL A 134 6.53 -32.66 -9.06
N GLU A 135 6.84 -33.85 -8.56
CA GLU A 135 5.92 -34.93 -8.23
C GLU A 135 6.64 -35.87 -7.25
N LEU A 136 5.89 -36.63 -6.45
CA LEU A 136 6.44 -37.73 -5.64
C LEU A 136 6.16 -39.07 -6.34
N GLY A 137 4.92 -39.28 -6.76
CA GLY A 137 4.34 -40.46 -7.43
C GLY A 137 2.90 -40.68 -6.95
N ASP A 138 2.15 -41.60 -7.57
CA ASP A 138 0.74 -41.93 -7.30
C ASP A 138 0.30 -41.84 -5.82
N TYR A 139 1.14 -42.33 -4.90
CA TYR A 139 0.91 -42.38 -3.44
C TYR A 139 1.87 -41.46 -2.67
N GLY A 140 2.01 -40.23 -3.16
CA GLY A 140 2.98 -39.24 -2.69
C GLY A 140 2.74 -38.69 -1.29
N PHE A 141 3.66 -38.97 -0.35
CA PHE A 141 3.63 -38.43 1.02
C PHE A 141 4.83 -37.51 1.31
N LEU A 142 4.56 -36.24 1.63
CA LEU A 142 5.56 -35.25 2.08
C LEU A 142 5.26 -34.78 3.51
N ASN A 143 6.10 -35.20 4.46
CA ASN A 143 6.11 -34.65 5.81
C ASN A 143 7.33 -33.76 6.04
N MET A 144 7.08 -32.49 6.35
CA MET A 144 8.13 -31.53 6.71
C MET A 144 7.96 -31.04 8.13
N ARG A 145 9.04 -31.11 8.91
CA ARG A 145 9.15 -30.46 10.21
C ARG A 145 10.38 -29.56 10.22
N LEU A 146 10.13 -28.26 10.23
CA LEU A 146 11.12 -27.20 10.36
C LEU A 146 10.89 -26.57 11.74
N VAL A 147 11.96 -26.43 12.55
CA VAL A 147 11.85 -25.70 13.82
C VAL A 147 12.05 -24.22 13.51
N GLU A 148 13.25 -23.83 13.10
CA GLU A 148 13.64 -22.45 12.83
C GLU A 148 14.35 -22.36 11.47
N LEU A 149 14.28 -21.20 10.82
CA LEU A 149 15.13 -20.88 9.65
C LEU A 149 16.35 -20.03 10.03
N GLY A 150 16.37 -19.37 11.18
CA GLY A 150 17.28 -18.28 11.51
C GLY A 150 16.66 -16.90 11.27
N VAL A 151 17.21 -15.89 11.95
CA VAL A 151 16.83 -14.45 11.98
C VAL A 151 16.33 -13.88 10.62
N SER A 152 16.98 -14.18 9.50
CA SER A 152 16.52 -13.72 8.16
C SER A 152 15.99 -14.86 7.29
N GLY A 153 15.16 -15.71 7.87
CA GLY A 153 14.72 -16.98 7.29
C GLY A 153 13.85 -16.84 6.03
N PHE A 154 14.23 -17.55 4.97
CA PHE A 154 13.49 -17.58 3.71
C PHE A 154 13.17 -19.00 3.26
N LEU A 155 11.87 -19.34 3.21
CA LEU A 155 11.34 -20.60 2.69
C LEU A 155 10.59 -20.36 1.38
N ASN A 156 11.15 -20.82 0.26
CA ASN A 156 10.46 -20.90 -1.02
C ASN A 156 10.19 -22.34 -1.42
N MET A 157 8.91 -22.69 -1.54
CA MET A 157 8.46 -23.98 -2.03
C MET A 157 7.74 -23.83 -3.35
N ARG A 158 8.09 -24.70 -4.29
CA ARG A 158 7.31 -24.94 -5.49
C ARG A 158 7.08 -26.44 -5.64
N LEU A 159 5.84 -26.85 -5.47
CA LEU A 159 5.33 -28.12 -5.97
C LEU A 159 4.76 -27.89 -7.38
N VAL A 160 4.65 -28.95 -8.18
CA VAL A 160 3.66 -28.98 -9.26
C VAL A 160 2.52 -29.85 -8.73
N GLU A 161 2.81 -31.12 -8.49
CA GLU A 161 1.89 -32.13 -7.99
C GLU A 161 2.50 -32.84 -6.77
N LEU A 162 1.72 -33.73 -6.16
CA LEU A 162 2.22 -34.80 -5.27
C LEU A 162 2.07 -36.16 -5.99
N GLY A 163 0.88 -36.39 -6.56
CA GLY A 163 0.41 -37.57 -7.28
C GLY A 163 -1.05 -37.85 -6.90
N VAL A 164 -1.72 -38.79 -7.57
CA VAL A 164 -3.17 -39.10 -7.44
C VAL A 164 -3.72 -39.08 -6.00
N SER A 165 -2.94 -39.56 -5.02
CA SER A 165 -3.30 -39.56 -3.59
C SER A 165 -2.29 -38.80 -2.71
N GLY A 166 -2.04 -37.55 -3.06
CA GLY A 166 -1.06 -36.68 -2.43
C GLY A 166 -1.36 -36.23 -1.00
N PHE A 167 -0.44 -36.50 -0.07
CA PHE A 167 -0.48 -35.99 1.31
C PHE A 167 0.71 -35.07 1.63
N LEU A 168 0.44 -33.81 1.98
CA LEU A 168 1.42 -32.81 2.41
C LEU A 168 1.16 -32.35 3.85
N ASN A 169 2.01 -32.75 4.79
CA ASN A 169 2.00 -32.23 6.16
C ASN A 169 3.21 -31.34 6.43
N MET A 170 2.95 -30.07 6.72
CA MET A 170 3.98 -29.07 7.03
C MET A 170 3.79 -28.55 8.44
N ARG A 171 4.75 -28.83 9.32
CA ARG A 171 4.86 -28.22 10.64
C ARG A 171 6.07 -27.30 10.69
N LEU A 172 5.79 -26.03 10.96
CA LEU A 172 6.76 -24.97 11.16
C LEU A 172 6.58 -24.45 12.58
N VAL A 173 7.67 -24.17 13.29
CA VAL A 173 7.61 -23.46 14.57
C VAL A 173 7.82 -21.97 14.30
N GLU A 174 8.94 -21.63 13.67
CA GLU A 174 9.42 -20.25 13.58
C GLU A 174 10.09 -19.94 12.21
N LEU A 175 10.04 -18.68 11.78
CA LEU A 175 10.67 -18.18 10.56
C LEU A 175 11.84 -17.20 10.81
N GLY A 176 12.02 -16.72 12.05
CA GLY A 176 12.95 -15.64 12.42
C GLY A 176 12.45 -14.23 12.11
N ASP A 177 13.14 -13.21 12.65
CA ASP A 177 12.80 -11.77 12.65
C ASP A 177 12.23 -11.18 11.34
N TYR A 178 12.77 -11.63 10.20
CA TYR A 178 12.38 -11.17 8.85
C TYR A 178 11.81 -12.31 8.01
N GLY A 179 11.07 -13.20 8.67
CA GLY A 179 10.60 -14.48 8.18
C GLY A 179 9.71 -14.43 6.94
N PHE A 180 10.17 -15.01 5.83
CA PHE A 180 9.44 -15.04 4.57
C PHE A 180 9.14 -16.47 4.11
N LEU A 181 7.86 -16.79 3.92
CA LEU A 181 7.38 -18.07 3.42
C LEU A 181 6.57 -17.86 2.13
N ASN A 182 7.08 -18.38 1.01
CA ASN A 182 6.36 -18.43 -0.26
C ASN A 182 6.10 -19.88 -0.70
N MET A 183 4.84 -20.29 -0.71
CA MET A 183 4.40 -21.58 -1.27
C MET A 183 3.69 -21.37 -2.59
N ARG A 184 4.14 -22.09 -3.61
CA ARG A 184 3.38 -22.30 -4.84
C ARG A 184 3.10 -23.79 -5.02
N LEU A 185 1.83 -24.14 -4.97
CA LEU A 185 1.28 -25.41 -5.41
C LEU A 185 0.68 -25.20 -6.82
N VAL A 186 0.65 -26.23 -7.65
CA VAL A 186 -0.33 -26.27 -8.74
C VAL A 186 -1.50 -27.09 -8.22
N GLU A 187 -1.23 -28.36 -7.90
CA GLU A 187 -2.25 -29.36 -7.61
C GLU A 187 -1.78 -30.31 -6.48
N LEU A 188 -2.69 -31.05 -5.86
CA LEU A 188 -2.35 -32.14 -4.93
C LEU A 188 -2.57 -33.54 -5.55
N GLY A 189 -3.32 -33.66 -6.64
CA GLY A 189 -3.93 -34.91 -7.15
C GLY A 189 -5.34 -35.15 -6.57
N ASP A 190 -6.12 -36.02 -7.22
CA ASP A 190 -7.55 -36.32 -6.99
C ASP A 190 -7.96 -36.37 -5.50
N TYR A 191 -7.16 -37.04 -4.66
CA TYR A 191 -7.41 -37.27 -3.23
C TYR A 191 -6.47 -36.44 -2.33
N GLY A 192 -6.20 -35.21 -2.75
CA GLY A 192 -5.24 -34.31 -2.13
C GLY A 192 -5.53 -33.92 -0.68
N PHE A 193 -4.52 -34.00 0.18
CA PHE A 193 -4.59 -33.52 1.56
C PHE A 193 -3.39 -32.63 1.90
N LEU A 194 -3.63 -31.36 2.26
CA LEU A 194 -2.63 -30.42 2.76
C LEU A 194 -2.97 -29.99 4.19
N ASN A 195 -2.15 -30.43 5.16
CA ASN A 195 -2.19 -29.92 6.53
C ASN A 195 -0.98 -29.02 6.82
N MET A 196 -1.26 -27.80 7.23
CA MET A 196 -0.25 -26.77 7.50
C MET A 196 -0.43 -26.23 8.91
N ARG A 197 0.64 -26.26 9.68
CA ARG A 197 0.62 -25.84 11.08
C ARG A 197 1.85 -25.00 11.41
N LEU A 198 1.65 -23.69 11.48
CA LEU A 198 2.57 -22.72 12.08
C LEU A 198 2.24 -22.60 13.57
N VAL A 199 3.25 -22.63 14.44
CA VAL A 199 3.07 -22.59 15.89
C VAL A 199 4.26 -21.91 16.55
N GLU A 200 4.13 -20.63 16.85
CA GLU A 200 4.98 -20.02 17.88
C GLU A 200 4.77 -20.77 19.22
N LEU A 201 5.84 -20.98 19.98
CA LEU A 201 5.81 -21.70 21.26
C LEU A 201 6.15 -20.84 22.49
N GLY A 202 5.94 -19.53 22.34
CA GLY A 202 5.77 -18.57 23.44
C GLY A 202 7.03 -17.80 23.81
N LEU A 203 6.87 -16.48 23.90
CA LEU A 203 7.87 -15.51 24.38
C LEU A 203 9.13 -15.37 23.50
N VAL A 204 8.92 -15.23 22.19
CA VAL A 204 9.30 -14.04 21.42
C VAL A 204 8.58 -14.14 20.07
N GLU A 205 8.14 -12.99 19.56
CA GLU A 205 7.34 -12.85 18.34
C GLU A 205 7.96 -13.59 17.15
N LEU A 206 7.12 -13.99 16.19
CA LEU A 206 7.50 -14.51 14.85
C LEU A 206 8.23 -13.47 13.94
N GLY A 207 8.98 -12.57 14.58
CA GLY A 207 9.66 -11.41 14.05
C GLY A 207 8.84 -10.11 14.07
N ASP A 208 9.51 -8.99 13.86
CA ASP A 208 8.84 -7.73 13.53
C ASP A 208 7.99 -7.88 12.24
N TYR A 209 8.45 -8.72 11.29
CA TYR A 209 8.02 -8.72 9.88
C TYR A 209 7.79 -10.13 9.26
N GLY A 210 6.86 -10.92 9.80
CA GLY A 210 6.46 -12.20 9.18
C GLY A 210 5.63 -12.04 7.90
N PHE A 211 6.01 -12.71 6.82
CA PHE A 211 5.30 -12.68 5.53
C PHE A 211 5.02 -14.08 4.99
N LEU A 212 3.74 -14.44 4.84
CA LEU A 212 3.30 -15.72 4.30
C LEU A 212 2.47 -15.51 3.03
N ASN A 213 3.02 -15.91 1.89
CA ASN A 213 2.35 -15.86 0.59
C ASN A 213 2.09 -17.27 0.06
N MET A 214 0.84 -17.58 -0.20
CA MET A 214 0.42 -18.83 -0.81
C MET A 214 -0.22 -18.58 -2.17
N ARG A 215 0.20 -19.38 -3.15
CA ARG A 215 -0.53 -19.55 -4.39
C ARG A 215 -0.77 -21.03 -4.66
N LEU A 216 -2.01 -21.43 -4.52
CA LEU A 216 -2.52 -22.71 -4.99
C LEU A 216 -3.22 -22.45 -6.33
N VAL A 217 -3.29 -23.45 -7.21
CA VAL A 217 -4.26 -23.43 -8.30
C VAL A 217 -5.46 -24.23 -7.82
N GLU A 218 -5.24 -25.51 -7.53
CA GLU A 218 -6.27 -26.51 -7.28
C GLU A 218 -5.87 -27.44 -6.13
N LEU A 219 -6.81 -28.25 -5.63
CA LEU A 219 -6.55 -29.29 -4.63
C LEU A 219 -6.90 -30.72 -5.11
N GLY A 220 -7.46 -30.88 -6.32
CA GLY A 220 -8.08 -32.12 -6.81
C GLY A 220 -9.51 -32.34 -6.29
N ASP A 221 -10.27 -33.22 -6.95
CA ASP A 221 -11.71 -33.50 -6.73
C ASP A 221 -12.14 -33.53 -5.24
N TYR A 222 -11.37 -34.21 -4.38
CA TYR A 222 -11.66 -34.41 -2.96
C TYR A 222 -10.70 -33.63 -2.04
N GLY A 223 -10.17 -32.53 -2.54
CA GLY A 223 -9.07 -31.78 -1.96
C GLY A 223 -9.32 -31.16 -0.59
N PHE A 224 -8.53 -31.54 0.41
CA PHE A 224 -8.64 -31.04 1.80
C PHE A 224 -7.45 -30.14 2.18
N LEU A 225 -7.72 -28.88 2.53
CA LEU A 225 -6.76 -27.90 3.00
C LEU A 225 -7.06 -27.47 4.45
N ASN A 226 -6.27 -27.94 5.40
CA ASN A 226 -6.33 -27.49 6.80
C ASN A 226 -5.13 -26.61 7.15
N MET A 227 -5.41 -25.37 7.53
CA MET A 227 -4.41 -24.40 7.99
C MET A 227 -4.67 -24.01 9.44
N ARG A 228 -3.62 -24.10 10.26
CA ARG A 228 -3.60 -23.51 11.59
C ARG A 228 -2.37 -22.61 11.76
N LEU A 229 -2.63 -21.33 11.98
CA LEU A 229 -1.64 -20.29 12.19
C LEU A 229 -1.87 -19.66 13.58
N VAL A 230 -0.77 -19.37 14.28
CA VAL A 230 -0.75 -18.78 15.63
C VAL A 230 0.39 -17.77 15.62
N GLU A 231 0.03 -16.48 15.67
CA GLU A 231 0.86 -15.32 15.34
C GLU A 231 1.47 -15.33 13.91
N LEU A 232 1.89 -14.14 13.47
CA LEU A 232 2.76 -13.90 12.31
C LEU A 232 3.76 -12.76 12.57
N GLY A 233 4.05 -12.44 13.84
CA GLY A 233 4.92 -11.33 14.21
C GLY A 233 4.22 -9.96 14.17
N VAL A 234 4.88 -8.88 14.62
CA VAL A 234 4.27 -7.56 14.89
C VAL A 234 3.49 -6.99 13.69
N SER A 235 3.99 -7.21 12.47
CA SER A 235 3.36 -6.77 11.22
C SER A 235 3.10 -7.90 10.23
N GLY A 236 2.54 -9.01 10.73
CA GLY A 236 2.27 -10.22 9.97
C GLY A 236 1.36 -10.03 8.75
N PHE A 237 1.87 -10.42 7.58
CA PHE A 237 1.16 -10.33 6.30
C PHE A 237 0.86 -11.73 5.74
N LEU A 238 -0.43 -12.02 5.56
CA LEU A 238 -0.94 -13.28 5.00
C LEU A 238 -1.67 -13.01 3.68
N ASN A 239 -1.05 -13.40 2.55
CA ASN A 239 -1.71 -13.37 1.24
C ASN A 239 -1.94 -14.79 0.72
N MET A 240 -3.21 -15.16 0.55
CA MET A 240 -3.60 -16.45 0.01
C MET A 240 -4.37 -16.25 -1.29
N ARG A 241 -3.82 -16.81 -2.37
CA ARG A 241 -4.55 -16.97 -3.63
C ARG A 241 -4.75 -18.45 -3.92
N LEU A 242 -6.01 -18.83 -3.99
CA LEU A 242 -6.49 -20.12 -4.47
C LEU A 242 -7.29 -19.84 -5.75
N VAL A 243 -7.28 -20.75 -6.72
CA VAL A 243 -8.23 -20.66 -7.84
C VAL A 243 -9.46 -21.46 -7.44
N GLU A 244 -9.29 -22.74 -7.19
CA GLU A 244 -10.36 -23.72 -7.08
C GLU A 244 -10.05 -24.74 -5.98
N LEU A 245 -11.07 -25.31 -5.34
CA LEU A 245 -10.89 -26.40 -4.34
C LEU A 245 -11.09 -27.81 -4.91
N GLY A 246 -11.66 -27.96 -6.11
CA GLY A 246 -12.20 -29.23 -6.61
C GLY A 246 -13.64 -29.49 -6.14
N ASP A 247 -14.36 -30.38 -6.82
CA ASP A 247 -15.81 -30.61 -6.68
C ASP A 247 -16.34 -30.77 -5.24
N TYR A 248 -15.57 -31.43 -4.37
CA TYR A 248 -15.91 -31.74 -2.98
C TYR A 248 -14.93 -31.11 -1.98
N GLY A 249 -14.16 -30.11 -2.42
CA GLY A 249 -13.00 -29.63 -1.68
C GLY A 249 -13.32 -28.83 -0.42
N PHE A 250 -12.47 -28.98 0.59
CA PHE A 250 -12.69 -28.49 1.95
C PHE A 250 -11.53 -27.63 2.43
N LEU A 251 -11.78 -26.36 2.76
CA LEU A 251 -10.80 -25.44 3.35
C LEU A 251 -11.20 -25.10 4.78
N ASN A 252 -10.44 -25.59 5.76
CA ASN A 252 -10.54 -25.15 7.15
C ASN A 252 -9.32 -24.30 7.54
N MET A 253 -9.57 -23.06 7.93
CA MET A 253 -8.56 -22.11 8.36
C MET A 253 -8.82 -21.65 9.79
N ARG A 254 -7.83 -21.83 10.66
CA ARG A 254 -7.83 -21.28 12.01
C ARG A 254 -6.62 -20.39 12.21
N LEU A 255 -6.87 -19.11 12.39
CA LEU A 255 -5.87 -18.07 12.65
C LEU A 255 -6.19 -17.44 14.01
N VAL A 256 -5.21 -17.44 14.92
CA VAL A 256 -5.39 -16.87 16.25
C VAL A 256 -5.17 -15.36 16.20
N GLU A 257 -3.98 -14.94 15.77
CA GLU A 257 -3.60 -13.53 15.65
C GLU A 257 -2.67 -13.37 14.45
N LEU A 258 -2.67 -12.17 13.85
CA LEU A 258 -1.77 -11.78 12.76
C LEU A 258 -0.65 -10.83 13.21
N GLY A 259 -0.73 -10.30 14.44
CA GLY A 259 0.12 -9.22 14.93
C GLY A 259 -0.57 -7.85 14.94
N VAL A 260 0.04 -6.88 15.62
CA VAL A 260 -0.49 -5.52 15.84
C VAL A 260 -0.95 -4.85 14.54
N TYR A 261 -0.17 -4.97 13.47
CA TYR A 261 -0.45 -4.41 12.13
C TYR A 261 -0.84 -5.50 11.11
N GLY A 262 -1.59 -6.52 11.56
CA GLY A 262 -1.92 -7.71 10.78
C GLY A 262 -2.70 -7.43 9.49
N PHE A 263 -2.31 -8.10 8.40
CA PHE A 263 -2.96 -7.97 7.09
C PHE A 263 -3.29 -9.33 6.48
N LEU A 264 -4.57 -9.62 6.31
CA LEU A 264 -5.10 -10.77 5.56
C LEU A 264 -5.65 -10.31 4.21
N ASN A 265 -5.08 -10.83 3.13
CA ASN A 265 -5.69 -10.76 1.80
C ASN A 265 -5.95 -12.16 1.26
N MET A 266 -7.22 -12.51 1.10
CA MET A 266 -7.63 -13.72 0.42
C MET A 266 -8.26 -13.41 -0.92
N ARG A 267 -7.83 -14.15 -1.92
CA ARG A 267 -8.55 -14.28 -3.18
C ARG A 267 -8.77 -15.75 -3.49
N LEU A 268 -10.03 -16.14 -3.45
CA LEU A 268 -10.54 -17.40 -3.97
C LEU A 268 -11.31 -17.08 -5.25
N VAL A 269 -11.31 -17.98 -6.24
CA VAL A 269 -12.20 -17.86 -7.39
C VAL A 269 -13.44 -18.69 -7.09
N GLU A 270 -13.27 -19.99 -6.89
CA GLU A 270 -14.36 -20.97 -6.86
C GLU A 270 -14.14 -22.00 -5.74
N LEU A 271 -15.21 -22.49 -5.10
CA LEU A 271 -15.15 -23.62 -4.16
C LEU A 271 -15.34 -25.00 -4.82
N GLY A 272 -15.68 -25.07 -6.10
CA GLY A 272 -16.19 -26.30 -6.73
C GLY A 272 -17.65 -26.58 -6.36
N VAL A 273 -18.25 -27.62 -6.95
CA VAL A 273 -19.71 -27.89 -6.93
C VAL A 273 -20.32 -27.94 -5.51
N SER A 274 -19.58 -28.47 -4.53
CA SER A 274 -20.05 -28.69 -3.16
C SER A 274 -19.04 -28.28 -2.08
N GLY A 275 -18.12 -27.37 -2.42
CA GLY A 275 -17.00 -27.05 -1.54
C GLY A 275 -17.38 -26.31 -0.25
N PHE A 276 -16.52 -26.47 0.76
CA PHE A 276 -16.75 -25.99 2.12
C PHE A 276 -15.59 -25.11 2.60
N LEU A 277 -15.88 -23.87 2.97
CA LEU A 277 -14.93 -22.91 3.54
C LEU A 277 -15.30 -22.58 4.99
N ASN A 278 -14.54 -23.08 5.96
CA ASN A 278 -14.64 -22.65 7.36
C ASN A 278 -13.44 -21.81 7.76
N MET A 279 -13.70 -20.58 8.17
CA MET A 279 -12.71 -19.63 8.65
C MET A 279 -13.01 -19.21 10.08
N ARG A 280 -12.08 -19.53 10.98
CA ARG A 280 -12.09 -19.04 12.36
C ARG A 280 -10.90 -18.14 12.62
N LEU A 281 -11.18 -16.85 12.71
CA LEU A 281 -10.27 -15.78 13.06
C LEU A 281 -10.55 -15.37 14.52
N VAL A 282 -9.53 -15.26 15.37
CA VAL A 282 -9.74 -14.71 16.73
C VAL A 282 -9.49 -13.20 16.71
N LYS A 283 -8.27 -12.74 16.49
CA LYS A 283 -7.90 -11.32 16.40
C LYS A 283 -7.16 -11.04 15.10
N LEU A 284 -7.35 -9.86 14.51
CA LEU A 284 -6.62 -9.42 13.30
C LEU A 284 -5.44 -8.49 13.59
N GLY A 285 -5.34 -7.95 14.82
CA GLY A 285 -4.39 -6.93 15.23
C GLY A 285 -5.10 -5.76 15.91
N VAL A 286 -4.37 -4.67 16.16
CA VAL A 286 -4.95 -3.38 16.60
C VAL A 286 -5.44 -2.58 15.40
N SER A 287 -4.69 -2.63 14.28
CA SER A 287 -5.11 -2.09 12.98
C SER A 287 -5.24 -3.22 11.94
N GLY A 288 -6.02 -4.25 12.29
CA GLY A 288 -6.17 -5.46 11.49
C GLY A 288 -6.92 -5.21 10.17
N PHE A 289 -6.32 -5.57 9.04
CA PHE A 289 -6.97 -5.46 7.73
C PHE A 289 -7.31 -6.84 7.16
N LEU A 290 -8.57 -7.06 6.79
CA LEU A 290 -9.06 -8.26 6.11
C LEU A 290 -9.74 -7.87 4.79
N ASN A 291 -9.15 -8.27 3.67
CA ASN A 291 -9.81 -8.27 2.36
C ASN A 291 -10.07 -9.70 1.92
N MET A 292 -11.34 -10.03 1.75
CA MET A 292 -11.78 -11.32 1.24
C MET A 292 -12.54 -11.14 -0.06
N ARG A 293 -11.92 -11.55 -1.16
CA ARG A 293 -12.60 -11.66 -2.45
C ARG A 293 -12.83 -13.12 -2.81
N LEU A 294 -14.10 -13.48 -2.89
CA LEU A 294 -14.61 -14.71 -3.46
C LEU A 294 -15.36 -14.35 -4.76
N VAL A 295 -15.28 -15.21 -5.78
CA VAL A 295 -16.14 -15.04 -6.97
C VAL A 295 -17.39 -15.87 -6.74
N GLU A 296 -17.25 -17.19 -6.65
CA GLU A 296 -18.38 -18.11 -6.65
C GLU A 296 -18.24 -19.17 -5.54
N LEU A 297 -19.36 -19.50 -4.89
CA LEU A 297 -19.45 -20.56 -3.89
C LEU A 297 -19.75 -21.94 -4.50
N GLY A 298 -20.22 -22.03 -5.74
CA GLY A 298 -20.70 -23.28 -6.35
C GLY A 298 -22.11 -23.67 -5.88
N HIS A 299 -22.78 -24.58 -6.61
CA HIS A 299 -24.21 -24.89 -6.43
C HIS A 299 -24.61 -25.25 -4.98
N TYR A 300 -23.75 -25.95 -4.22
CA TYR A 300 -23.99 -26.34 -2.82
C TYR A 300 -22.95 -25.74 -1.85
N GLY A 301 -22.34 -24.61 -2.22
CA GLY A 301 -21.22 -24.02 -1.49
C GLY A 301 -21.56 -23.54 -0.08
N PHE A 302 -20.75 -23.96 0.89
CA PHE A 302 -20.91 -23.55 2.29
C PHE A 302 -19.73 -22.68 2.75
N LEU A 303 -20.02 -21.51 3.29
CA LEU A 303 -19.02 -20.64 3.92
C LEU A 303 -19.46 -20.28 5.35
N ASN A 304 -18.60 -20.64 6.31
CA ASN A 304 -18.67 -20.15 7.69
C ASN A 304 -17.49 -19.23 7.97
N MET A 305 -17.78 -18.00 8.36
CA MET A 305 -16.79 -17.03 8.79
C MET A 305 -17.11 -16.57 10.21
N ARG A 306 -16.31 -17.05 11.16
CA ARG A 306 -16.33 -16.56 12.54
C ARG A 306 -15.08 -15.73 12.82
N LEU A 307 -15.28 -14.42 12.94
CA LEU A 307 -14.30 -13.46 13.39
C LEU A 307 -14.69 -13.01 14.80
N VAL A 308 -13.79 -13.12 15.77
CA VAL A 308 -14.08 -12.63 17.13
C VAL A 308 -13.88 -11.12 17.16
N GLU A 309 -12.65 -10.65 16.95
CA GLU A 309 -12.26 -9.26 17.14
C GLU A 309 -11.55 -8.69 15.90
N LEU A 310 -11.97 -7.51 15.43
CA LEU A 310 -11.38 -6.82 14.27
C LEU A 310 -10.21 -5.89 14.61
N GLY A 311 -10.09 -5.48 15.88
CA GLY A 311 -9.18 -4.43 16.34
C GLY A 311 -9.77 -3.02 16.24
N ASP A 312 -9.25 -2.12 17.08
CA ASP A 312 -9.66 -0.71 17.25
C ASP A 312 -9.75 0.05 15.91
N TYR A 313 -8.78 -0.17 15.03
CA TYR A 313 -8.71 0.41 13.68
C TYR A 313 -8.93 -0.64 12.59
N GLY A 314 -9.72 -1.67 12.91
CA GLY A 314 -9.97 -2.82 12.05
C GLY A 314 -10.71 -2.47 10.76
N PHE A 315 -10.34 -3.11 9.64
CA PHE A 315 -11.02 -2.96 8.36
C PHE A 315 -11.35 -4.32 7.75
N LEU A 316 -12.63 -4.53 7.39
CA LEU A 316 -13.10 -5.70 6.65
C LEU A 316 -13.74 -5.26 5.32
N ASP A 317 -13.17 -5.70 4.20
CA ASP A 317 -13.81 -5.66 2.88
C ASP A 317 -14.08 -7.11 2.44
N MET A 318 -15.33 -7.55 2.51
CA MET A 318 -15.75 -8.81 1.92
C MET A 318 -16.53 -8.58 0.65
N ARG A 319 -16.08 -9.23 -0.43
CA ARG A 319 -16.74 -9.23 -1.71
C ARG A 319 -16.97 -10.66 -2.18
N LEU A 320 -18.24 -11.04 -2.20
CA LEU A 320 -18.74 -12.22 -2.89
C LEU A 320 -19.40 -11.76 -4.19
N VAL A 321 -19.20 -12.46 -5.30
CA VAL A 321 -19.99 -12.19 -6.50
C VAL A 321 -21.28 -12.99 -6.39
N GLU A 322 -21.18 -14.31 -6.33
CA GLU A 322 -22.33 -15.21 -6.48
C GLU A 322 -22.37 -16.30 -5.39
N LEU A 323 -23.55 -16.50 -4.82
CA LEU A 323 -23.77 -17.44 -3.71
C LEU A 323 -23.99 -18.90 -4.19
N GLY A 324 -24.39 -19.13 -5.44
CA GLY A 324 -24.87 -20.44 -5.91
C GLY A 324 -26.30 -20.76 -5.46
N ASP A 325 -26.95 -21.72 -6.12
CA ASP A 325 -28.38 -22.02 -5.96
C ASP A 325 -28.79 -22.43 -4.55
N TYR A 326 -28.00 -23.27 -3.89
CA TYR A 326 -28.21 -23.76 -2.52
C TYR A 326 -27.10 -23.28 -1.58
N GLY A 327 -26.45 -22.17 -1.92
CA GLY A 327 -25.34 -21.63 -1.14
C GLY A 327 -25.74 -21.20 0.26
N PHE A 328 -24.78 -21.28 1.18
CA PHE A 328 -24.98 -20.88 2.58
C PHE A 328 -23.82 -20.03 3.10
N LEU A 329 -24.13 -18.89 3.71
CA LEU A 329 -23.18 -17.98 4.35
C LEU A 329 -23.58 -17.74 5.82
N ASP A 330 -22.89 -18.34 6.80
CA ASP A 330 -22.93 -17.94 8.23
C ASP A 330 -21.74 -17.03 8.50
N MET A 331 -22.03 -15.76 8.77
CA MET A 331 -21.02 -14.78 9.13
C MET A 331 -21.29 -14.21 10.51
N ARG A 332 -20.31 -14.39 11.41
CA ARG A 332 -20.38 -13.97 12.80
C ARG A 332 -19.19 -13.12 13.15
N LEU A 333 -19.48 -11.87 13.49
CA LEU A 333 -18.54 -10.90 14.03
C LEU A 333 -18.94 -10.62 15.48
N VAL A 334 -18.03 -10.85 16.42
CA VAL A 334 -18.32 -10.67 17.86
C VAL A 334 -18.01 -9.26 18.33
N GLU A 335 -17.03 -8.59 17.73
CA GLU A 335 -16.56 -7.28 18.16
C GLU A 335 -15.96 -6.46 17.01
N LEU A 336 -16.53 -5.27 16.79
CA LEU A 336 -15.93 -4.16 16.05
C LEU A 336 -15.29 -3.22 17.08
N GLY A 337 -14.01 -2.93 16.96
CA GLY A 337 -13.35 -1.90 17.77
C GLY A 337 -13.78 -0.48 17.37
N ASP A 338 -13.42 0.51 18.18
CA ASP A 338 -13.94 1.89 18.18
C ASP A 338 -14.03 2.59 16.81
N TYR A 339 -13.06 2.34 15.92
CA TYR A 339 -12.97 2.94 14.58
C TYR A 339 -13.11 1.88 13.46
N GLY A 340 -13.61 0.69 13.82
CA GLY A 340 -13.76 -0.46 12.95
C GLY A 340 -14.72 -0.22 11.78
N PHE A 341 -14.31 -0.62 10.58
CA PHE A 341 -15.12 -0.46 9.37
C PHE A 341 -15.36 -1.78 8.65
N LEU A 342 -16.63 -2.07 8.36
CA LEU A 342 -17.09 -3.24 7.65
C LEU A 342 -17.80 -2.84 6.35
N ASN A 343 -17.22 -3.23 5.21
CA ASN A 343 -17.86 -3.19 3.90
C ASN A 343 -18.09 -4.61 3.41
N MET A 344 -19.34 -4.94 3.11
CA MET A 344 -19.70 -6.24 2.54
C MET A 344 -20.55 -6.05 1.31
N ARG A 345 -20.19 -6.76 0.25
CA ARG A 345 -20.89 -6.72 -1.03
C ARG A 345 -21.06 -8.13 -1.59
N LEU A 346 -22.30 -8.60 -1.56
CA LEU A 346 -22.81 -9.62 -2.48
C LEU A 346 -23.15 -8.95 -3.82
N VAL A 347 -23.20 -9.72 -4.92
CA VAL A 347 -23.72 -9.23 -6.22
C VAL A 347 -24.97 -10.01 -6.62
N GLU A 348 -24.99 -11.33 -6.42
CA GLU A 348 -26.04 -12.25 -6.84
C GLU A 348 -26.27 -13.33 -5.76
N LEU A 349 -27.51 -13.77 -5.60
CA LEU A 349 -27.95 -14.77 -4.62
C LEU A 349 -28.89 -15.74 -5.33
N GLY A 350 -28.55 -17.03 -5.34
CA GLY A 350 -29.25 -18.07 -6.11
C GLY A 350 -30.61 -18.45 -5.53
N ASP A 351 -31.39 -19.24 -6.28
CA ASP A 351 -32.83 -19.49 -6.06
C ASP A 351 -33.22 -19.95 -4.64
N TYR A 352 -32.33 -20.64 -3.93
CA TYR A 352 -32.52 -21.14 -2.56
C TYR A 352 -31.41 -20.70 -1.60
N GLY A 353 -30.59 -19.72 -1.99
CA GLY A 353 -29.42 -19.26 -1.25
C GLY A 353 -29.77 -18.61 0.09
N PHE A 354 -28.99 -18.90 1.14
CA PHE A 354 -29.25 -18.40 2.49
C PHE A 354 -28.08 -17.62 3.11
N LEU A 355 -28.42 -16.59 3.89
CA LEU A 355 -27.52 -15.59 4.44
C LEU A 355 -27.85 -15.31 5.92
N ASP A 356 -27.01 -15.77 6.84
CA ASP A 356 -27.06 -15.41 8.27
C ASP A 356 -25.88 -14.48 8.59
N MET A 357 -26.18 -13.28 9.07
CA MET A 357 -25.17 -12.28 9.42
C MET A 357 -25.43 -11.76 10.83
N ARG A 358 -24.54 -12.09 11.76
CA ARG A 358 -24.66 -11.72 13.17
C ARG A 358 -23.46 -10.89 13.58
N ILE A 359 -23.64 -9.57 13.58
CA ILE A 359 -22.69 -8.60 14.10
C ILE A 359 -23.13 -8.25 15.52
N TRP A 360 -22.23 -8.45 16.48
CA TRP A 360 -22.38 -7.94 17.84
C TRP A 360 -21.54 -6.67 17.97
N VAL A 361 -22.12 -5.64 18.58
CA VAL A 361 -21.42 -4.41 18.97
C VAL A 361 -21.56 -4.32 20.49
N MET A 362 -20.43 -4.32 21.19
CA MET A 362 -20.40 -4.15 22.64
C MET A 362 -20.40 -2.66 22.95
N GLU A 363 -21.58 -2.02 22.93
CA GLU A 363 -21.68 -0.59 23.26
C GLU A 363 -21.27 -0.33 24.72
N GLY A 364 -20.27 0.54 24.91
CA GLY A 364 -19.90 1.04 26.22
C GLY A 364 -20.92 2.05 26.73
N GLU A 365 -21.67 1.68 27.77
CA GLU A 365 -22.56 2.54 28.57
C GLU A 365 -23.57 3.40 27.76
N GLY A 366 -24.27 2.76 26.82
CA GLY A 366 -25.55 3.23 26.26
C GLY A 366 -26.70 2.29 26.65
N GLU A 367 -27.89 2.81 26.94
CA GLU A 367 -29.05 1.98 27.32
C GLU A 367 -29.63 1.24 26.10
N LEU A 368 -29.41 -0.09 26.07
CA LEU A 368 -30.03 -0.97 25.07
C LEU A 368 -31.56 -0.97 25.23
N LEU A 369 -32.29 -0.49 24.22
CA LEU A 369 -33.74 -0.64 24.14
C LEU A 369 -34.13 -2.10 23.86
N ASP A 370 -34.36 -2.87 24.92
CA ASP A 370 -34.86 -4.24 24.83
C ASP A 370 -36.31 -4.27 24.32
N LEU A 371 -36.48 -4.75 23.08
CA LEU A 371 -37.79 -4.92 22.45
C LEU A 371 -38.40 -6.31 22.66
N SER A 372 -37.78 -7.18 23.48
CA SER A 372 -38.38 -8.46 23.92
C SER A 372 -39.70 -8.30 24.67
N HIS A 373 -39.98 -7.07 25.12
CA HIS A 373 -41.16 -6.67 25.87
C HIS A 373 -42.40 -6.42 24.98
N LEU A 374 -42.20 -6.21 23.66
CA LEU A 374 -43.31 -5.91 22.73
C LEU A 374 -44.06 -7.16 22.31
N SER A 375 -45.39 -7.10 22.36
CA SER A 375 -46.26 -8.19 21.92
C SER A 375 -46.25 -8.38 20.40
N GLU A 376 -46.62 -9.56 19.92
CA GLU A 376 -46.71 -9.87 18.48
C GLU A 376 -47.63 -8.89 17.72
N ALA A 377 -48.66 -8.33 18.38
CA ALA A 377 -49.56 -7.35 17.80
C ALA A 377 -48.87 -5.97 17.57
N GLU A 378 -47.97 -5.56 18.46
CA GLU A 378 -47.20 -4.32 18.32
C GLU A 378 -46.11 -4.49 17.25
N GLN A 379 -45.45 -5.64 17.22
CA GLN A 379 -44.48 -5.99 16.18
C GLN A 379 -45.14 -6.05 14.78
N ALA A 380 -46.32 -6.66 14.67
CA ALA A 380 -47.12 -6.68 13.43
C ALA A 380 -47.54 -5.26 12.99
N SER A 381 -47.92 -4.40 13.94
CA SER A 381 -48.31 -3.01 13.65
C SER A 381 -47.13 -2.19 13.09
N ILE A 382 -45.91 -2.41 13.58
CA ILE A 382 -44.69 -1.79 13.05
C ILE A 382 -44.39 -2.32 11.64
N LEU A 383 -44.59 -3.61 11.40
CA LEU A 383 -44.43 -4.24 10.07
C LEU A 383 -45.41 -3.68 9.03
N GLU A 384 -46.69 -3.46 9.37
CA GLU A 384 -47.65 -2.83 8.46
C GLU A 384 -47.22 -1.40 8.06
N VAL A 385 -46.70 -0.61 9.01
CA VAL A 385 -46.21 0.75 8.73
C VAL A 385 -45.03 0.72 7.75
N LEU A 386 -44.06 -0.17 7.96
CA LEU A 386 -42.88 -0.30 7.09
C LEU A 386 -43.24 -0.81 5.68
N LEU A 387 -44.18 -1.76 5.58
CA LEU A 387 -44.70 -2.25 4.29
C LEU A 387 -45.43 -1.12 3.52
N ARG A 388 -46.27 -0.35 4.22
CA ARG A 388 -47.00 0.79 3.64
C ARG A 388 -46.06 1.88 3.11
N ASP A 389 -44.98 2.18 3.83
CA ASP A 389 -43.96 3.15 3.40
C ASP A 389 -43.19 2.67 2.16
N SER A 390 -42.92 1.36 2.06
CA SER A 390 -42.33 0.74 0.87
C SER A 390 -43.25 0.81 -0.35
N GLU A 391 -44.55 0.57 -0.17
CA GLU A 391 -45.54 0.67 -1.24
C GLU A 391 -45.70 2.13 -1.73
N LEU A 392 -45.68 3.11 -0.82
CA LEU A 392 -45.71 4.53 -1.16
C LEU A 392 -44.50 4.94 -2.03
N ARG A 393 -43.28 4.56 -1.63
CA ARG A 393 -42.06 4.83 -2.41
C ARG A 393 -42.14 4.24 -3.83
N SER A 394 -42.60 3.00 -3.94
CA SER A 394 -42.77 2.31 -5.23
C SER A 394 -43.77 3.03 -6.17
N ARG A 395 -44.80 3.68 -5.61
CA ARG A 395 -45.81 4.41 -6.38
C ARG A 395 -45.31 5.76 -6.91
N ASP A 396 -44.38 6.42 -6.22
CA ASP A 396 -43.74 7.65 -6.71
C ASP A 396 -42.64 7.38 -7.75
N GLU A 397 -41.91 6.26 -7.67
CA GLU A 397 -41.04 5.82 -8.79
C GLU A 397 -41.86 5.57 -10.08
N GLY A 398 -43.06 5.00 -9.95
CA GLY A 398 -44.00 4.84 -11.07
C GLY A 398 -44.41 6.16 -11.73
N ARG A 399 -44.56 7.24 -10.94
CA ARG A 399 -44.86 8.59 -11.44
C ARG A 399 -43.66 9.20 -12.17
N LEU A 400 -42.46 9.06 -11.63
CA LEU A 400 -41.23 9.54 -12.29
C LEU A 400 -41.00 8.89 -13.67
N ARG A 401 -41.39 7.63 -13.85
CA ARG A 401 -41.33 6.95 -15.15
C ARG A 401 -42.34 7.47 -16.18
N SER A 402 -43.52 7.95 -15.76
CA SER A 402 -44.55 8.41 -16.70
C SER A 402 -44.26 9.81 -17.27
N GLN A 403 -43.63 10.68 -16.48
CA GLN A 403 -43.33 12.07 -16.86
C GLN A 403 -42.20 12.18 -17.90
N ASN A 404 -41.33 11.16 -18.02
CA ASN A 404 -40.10 11.20 -18.81
C ASN A 404 -40.28 10.78 -20.28
N ARG A 405 -41.50 10.87 -20.84
CA ARG A 405 -41.85 10.37 -22.19
C ARG A 405 -42.20 11.43 -23.23
N HIS A 406 -42.09 12.73 -22.90
CA HIS A 406 -42.55 13.85 -23.75
C HIS A 406 -41.53 14.99 -23.92
N THR A 407 -40.47 14.75 -24.71
CA THR A 407 -39.65 15.82 -25.33
C THR A 407 -39.20 15.43 -26.74
N PRO A 408 -39.49 16.21 -27.80
CA PRO A 408 -39.00 15.97 -29.15
C PRO A 408 -37.57 16.48 -29.37
N THR A 409 -36.95 16.09 -30.49
CA THR A 409 -35.53 16.32 -30.81
C THR A 409 -35.23 17.72 -31.43
N PRO A 410 -33.97 18.20 -31.32
CA PRO A 410 -33.62 19.59 -31.65
C PRO A 410 -33.28 19.85 -33.13
N ARG A 411 -33.27 21.12 -33.52
CA ARG A 411 -32.61 21.64 -34.74
C ARG A 411 -31.66 22.78 -34.42
N THR A 412 -30.62 22.95 -35.25
CA THR A 412 -29.49 23.85 -35.05
C THR A 412 -29.60 25.15 -35.85
N ARG A 413 -29.15 26.28 -35.26
CA ARG A 413 -28.28 27.29 -35.91
C ARG A 413 -27.89 28.46 -34.98
N SER A 414 -26.63 28.87 -35.11
CA SER A 414 -26.01 30.13 -34.62
C SER A 414 -26.12 31.22 -35.73
N PRO A 415 -25.53 32.45 -35.63
CA PRO A 415 -24.71 33.05 -34.55
C PRO A 415 -25.00 34.55 -34.23
N ASN A 416 -24.11 35.19 -33.44
CA ASN A 416 -23.83 36.65 -33.32
C ASN A 416 -24.87 37.55 -32.57
N THR A 417 -24.51 38.62 -31.83
CA THR A 417 -23.21 39.25 -31.47
C THR A 417 -23.32 40.18 -30.24
N GLN A 418 -22.18 40.45 -29.55
CA GLN A 418 -21.84 41.68 -28.77
C GLN A 418 -22.58 41.96 -27.42
N SER A 419 -22.01 42.60 -26.38
CA SER A 419 -20.61 43.02 -26.07
C SER A 419 -20.44 43.64 -24.64
N LEU A 420 -19.18 43.85 -24.18
CA LEU A 420 -18.72 44.67 -23.01
C LEU A 420 -18.96 44.06 -21.60
N GLN A 421 -18.27 44.36 -20.47
CA GLN A 421 -16.98 45.00 -20.00
C GLN A 421 -16.90 44.72 -18.46
N ASP A 422 -15.86 44.92 -17.61
CA ASP A 422 -14.39 45.13 -17.57
C ASP A 422 -13.95 44.75 -16.10
N SER A 423 -12.83 44.07 -15.79
CA SER A 423 -11.38 44.39 -15.72
C SER A 423 -10.85 45.26 -14.54
N ASN A 424 -9.68 44.88 -13.99
CA ASN A 424 -8.73 45.68 -13.14
C ASN A 424 -9.13 46.06 -11.68
N SER A 425 -8.25 46.41 -10.71
CA SER A 425 -6.76 46.27 -10.54
C SER A 425 -6.19 46.78 -9.17
N ILE A 426 -5.09 46.15 -8.68
CA ILE A 426 -3.81 46.77 -8.16
C ILE A 426 -3.74 47.61 -6.83
N SER A 427 -2.71 47.30 -6.01
CA SER A 427 -1.83 48.17 -5.14
C SER A 427 -2.11 48.51 -3.63
N SER A 428 -1.28 47.88 -2.76
CA SER A 428 -0.34 48.45 -1.75
C SER A 428 -0.77 49.33 -0.54
N SER A 429 -0.14 49.09 0.64
CA SER A 429 0.71 50.05 1.42
C SER A 429 0.54 50.09 2.97
N GLU A 430 1.47 49.42 3.67
CA GLU A 430 2.21 49.82 4.90
C GLU A 430 1.62 50.49 6.19
N TYR A 431 2.03 49.91 7.33
CA TYR A 431 2.68 50.50 8.55
C TYR A 431 1.96 50.82 9.89
N TYR A 432 2.56 50.25 10.97
CA TYR A 432 2.72 50.74 12.38
C TYR A 432 1.50 50.91 13.33
N SER A 433 1.61 50.89 14.68
CA SER A 433 2.46 50.12 15.63
C SER A 433 2.15 50.45 17.13
N ARG A 434 2.51 49.55 18.07
CA ARG A 434 2.84 49.80 19.52
C ARG A 434 1.68 50.21 20.47
N ARG A 435 1.78 50.20 21.82
CA ARG A 435 2.90 50.11 22.84
C ARG A 435 2.32 49.46 24.15
N ASN A 436 2.96 49.20 25.31
CA ASN A 436 4.29 49.45 25.94
C ASN A 436 4.55 48.51 27.16
N GLY A 437 5.80 48.05 27.39
CA GLY A 437 6.29 47.58 28.72
C GLY A 437 6.03 46.10 29.07
N HIS A 438 6.30 45.58 30.28
CA HIS A 438 7.18 45.92 31.45
C HIS A 438 7.05 44.74 32.47
N ARG A 439 7.91 44.46 33.48
CA ARG A 439 9.16 45.06 34.04
C ARG A 439 9.92 43.96 34.84
N GLU A 440 11.27 43.92 34.78
CA GLU A 440 12.24 43.37 35.80
C GLU A 440 12.15 41.84 36.17
N GLU A 441 13.15 41.09 36.71
CA GLU A 441 14.64 41.12 36.84
C GLU A 441 15.12 39.66 37.20
N THR A 442 16.15 39.03 36.61
CA THR A 442 17.63 38.98 36.93
C THR A 442 18.10 37.82 37.87
N LEU A 443 19.41 37.42 37.78
CA LEU A 443 20.22 36.50 38.64
C LEU A 443 20.19 34.95 38.36
N GLN A 444 21.14 34.11 38.82
CA GLN A 444 22.64 34.08 38.69
C GLN A 444 23.27 32.74 39.22
N ASP A 445 24.51 32.41 38.80
CA ASP A 445 25.54 31.46 39.35
C ASP A 445 25.16 29.96 39.56
N SER A 446 26.02 28.92 39.75
CA SER A 446 27.50 28.64 39.83
C SER A 446 27.78 27.33 39.04
N GLU A 447 28.96 26.82 38.61
CA GLU A 447 30.42 26.86 38.92
C GLU A 447 30.99 25.63 39.71
N GLY A 448 32.09 25.02 39.21
CA GLY A 448 32.90 23.93 39.82
C GLY A 448 32.99 22.62 38.97
N ASP A 449 34.12 21.91 38.82
CA ASP A 449 35.52 22.16 39.26
C ASP A 449 36.58 21.33 38.48
N ARG A 450 37.80 21.89 38.32
CA ARG A 450 39.16 21.29 38.10
C ARG A 450 39.60 20.38 36.91
N ASN A 451 40.71 20.87 36.29
CA ASN A 451 41.98 20.19 35.93
C ASN A 451 42.11 19.29 34.66
N SER A 452 43.26 19.27 33.93
CA SER A 452 44.45 20.16 33.91
C SER A 452 45.46 19.84 32.78
N VAL A 453 46.06 20.87 32.15
CA VAL A 453 47.53 21.07 31.83
C VAL A 453 48.28 19.94 31.05
N SER A 454 49.08 20.11 29.98
CA SER A 454 50.08 21.13 29.53
C SER A 454 50.49 20.86 28.03
N SER A 455 51.33 21.61 27.29
CA SER A 455 51.80 23.02 27.26
C SER A 455 52.87 23.19 26.13
N GLY A 456 53.25 24.44 25.76
CA GLY A 456 54.33 24.77 24.78
C GLY A 456 53.86 24.84 23.31
N VAL A 457 53.72 25.98 22.60
CA VAL A 457 54.23 27.39 22.66
C VAL A 457 55.60 27.64 22.01
N THR A 458 55.57 28.24 20.80
CA THR A 458 56.46 29.31 20.26
C THR A 458 56.03 29.66 18.82
N ASP A 459 56.52 30.75 18.22
CA ASP A 459 55.80 32.05 18.19
C ASP A 459 56.38 32.99 17.09
N ALA A 460 55.55 33.51 16.18
CA ALA A 460 55.81 34.65 15.25
C ALA A 460 54.62 34.92 14.28
N ASP A 461 54.27 36.20 14.10
CA ASP A 461 53.33 36.77 13.10
C ASP A 461 54.10 37.90 12.31
N PRO A 462 53.63 38.56 11.21
CA PRO A 462 52.28 39.14 11.05
C PRO A 462 51.63 39.14 9.63
N MET A 463 50.36 38.70 9.54
CA MET A 463 49.20 39.36 8.84
C MET A 463 49.27 39.88 7.35
N PRO A 464 48.14 40.33 6.72
CA PRO A 464 46.70 40.18 7.05
C PRO A 464 45.81 39.63 5.89
N LEU A 465 44.58 39.17 6.19
CA LEU A 465 43.29 39.68 5.63
C LEU A 465 42.04 38.80 5.92
N ARG A 466 41.15 39.30 6.79
CA ARG A 466 39.69 38.99 6.86
C ARG A 466 39.32 37.52 7.25
N PRO A 467 38.03 37.14 7.47
CA PRO A 467 37.59 37.01 8.87
C PRO A 467 36.81 35.71 9.22
N GLY A 468 37.27 34.97 10.24
CA GLY A 468 36.39 34.17 11.10
C GLY A 468 35.76 35.04 12.19
N SER A 469 34.76 34.60 12.97
CA SER A 469 34.08 33.29 13.07
C SER A 469 32.59 33.55 13.37
N SER A 470 31.62 32.86 12.79
CA SER A 470 31.23 31.46 13.08
C SER A 470 30.92 31.20 14.55
N ILE A 471 29.64 30.98 14.85
CA ILE A 471 29.19 30.06 15.91
C ILE A 471 28.48 28.91 15.18
N SER A 472 28.77 27.68 15.56
CA SER A 472 28.37 26.48 14.82
C SER A 472 27.34 25.63 15.57
N SER A 473 26.75 24.67 14.85
CA SER A 473 26.44 23.32 15.33
C SER A 473 25.62 23.16 16.62
N LEU A 474 24.30 22.98 16.46
CA LEU A 474 23.57 21.88 17.10
C LEU A 474 22.64 21.23 16.06
N HIS A 475 22.20 19.98 16.32
CA HIS A 475 21.45 19.07 15.43
C HIS A 475 22.26 18.22 14.43
N SER A 476 23.27 17.51 14.96
CA SER A 476 23.83 16.32 14.33
C SER A 476 22.91 15.09 14.50
N ASN A 477 21.75 15.07 13.85
CA ASN A 477 20.90 13.87 13.78
C ASN A 477 21.29 13.00 12.57
N TYR A 478 21.64 11.74 12.84
CA TYR A 478 22.20 10.80 11.85
C TYR A 478 21.16 10.34 10.80
N THR A 479 21.06 11.09 9.70
CA THR A 479 20.31 10.65 8.51
C THR A 479 21.17 9.71 7.66
N PHE A 480 20.99 8.39 7.85
CA PHE A 480 21.67 7.37 7.05
C PHE A 480 21.39 7.53 5.54
N GLY A 481 22.41 7.94 4.78
CA GLY A 481 22.41 7.91 3.31
C GLY A 481 22.27 9.25 2.57
N ALA A 482 22.32 10.40 3.25
CA ALA A 482 22.42 11.69 2.57
C ALA A 482 23.82 11.87 1.92
N VAL A 483 23.87 11.96 0.59
CA VAL A 483 25.10 12.24 -0.17
C VAL A 483 25.11 13.72 -0.55
N GLU A 484 26.21 14.41 -0.24
CA GLU A 484 26.43 15.81 -0.62
C GLU A 484 26.44 15.94 -2.16
N VAL A 485 25.53 16.75 -2.73
CA VAL A 485 25.39 16.88 -4.18
C VAL A 485 26.58 17.63 -4.78
N LYS A 486 27.22 16.99 -5.76
CA LYS A 486 28.40 17.49 -6.49
C LYS A 486 28.34 17.05 -7.95
N GLY A 487 28.96 17.85 -8.82
CA GLY A 487 29.14 17.56 -10.23
C GLY A 487 28.15 18.27 -11.15
N ARG A 488 28.31 18.01 -12.45
CA ARG A 488 27.56 18.63 -13.55
C ARG A 488 27.13 17.61 -14.60
N VAL A 489 26.09 17.93 -15.36
CA VAL A 489 25.56 17.10 -16.45
C VAL A 489 25.56 17.85 -17.79
N LEU A 490 25.99 17.16 -18.84
CA LEU A 490 26.05 17.65 -20.23
C LEU A 490 24.88 17.03 -21.01
N PHE A 491 23.95 17.87 -21.47
CA PHE A 491 22.85 17.42 -22.33
C PHE A 491 22.42 18.51 -23.32
N SER A 492 21.71 18.10 -24.38
CA SER A 492 21.00 19.01 -25.30
C SER A 492 19.52 18.65 -25.43
N LEU A 493 18.73 19.64 -25.84
CA LEU A 493 17.32 19.51 -26.17
C LEU A 493 17.11 19.76 -27.67
N GLU A 494 16.26 18.94 -28.29
CA GLU A 494 15.88 19.06 -29.69
C GLU A 494 14.41 18.65 -29.83
N TYR A 495 13.63 19.36 -30.65
CA TYR A 495 12.22 19.04 -30.89
C TYR A 495 11.99 18.66 -32.35
N ASP A 496 11.62 17.41 -32.58
CA ASP A 496 11.31 16.87 -33.90
C ASP A 496 9.86 17.22 -34.28
N THR A 497 9.71 18.22 -35.15
CA THR A 497 8.41 18.70 -35.64
C THR A 497 7.70 17.73 -36.57
N GLN A 498 8.39 16.78 -37.19
CA GLN A 498 7.77 15.77 -38.06
C GLN A 498 7.24 14.57 -37.28
N ARG A 499 7.76 14.33 -36.07
CA ARG A 499 7.42 13.16 -35.23
C ARG A 499 6.68 13.52 -33.95
N GLU A 500 6.47 14.82 -33.71
CA GLU A 500 5.93 15.41 -32.48
C GLU A 500 6.65 14.89 -31.23
N GLU A 501 7.99 14.98 -31.28
CA GLU A 501 8.85 14.31 -30.30
C GLU A 501 9.93 15.24 -29.72
N LEU A 502 9.86 15.49 -28.42
CA LEU A 502 10.93 16.11 -27.65
C LEU A 502 12.03 15.08 -27.37
N GLN A 503 13.25 15.41 -27.77
CA GLN A 503 14.44 14.59 -27.65
C GLN A 503 15.42 15.25 -26.66
N ILE A 504 15.79 14.52 -25.61
CA ILE A 504 16.76 14.96 -24.59
C ILE A 504 17.98 14.08 -24.71
N ARG A 505 19.06 14.59 -25.32
CA ARG A 505 20.31 13.84 -25.48
C ARG A 505 21.18 14.00 -24.24
N VAL A 506 21.23 12.98 -23.39
CA VAL A 506 22.10 12.92 -22.22
C VAL A 506 23.48 12.43 -22.67
N CYS A 507 24.46 13.32 -22.70
CA CYS A 507 25.81 13.02 -23.19
C CYS A 507 26.66 12.40 -22.07
N ARG A 508 26.99 13.16 -21.01
CA ARG A 508 27.85 12.69 -19.90
C ARG A 508 27.63 13.50 -18.62
N CYS A 509 28.16 13.03 -17.49
CA CYS A 509 28.33 13.84 -16.29
C CYS A 509 29.82 13.94 -15.92
N GLU A 510 30.17 14.97 -15.16
CA GLU A 510 31.50 15.18 -14.57
C GLU A 510 31.38 15.44 -13.06
N ASP A 511 32.39 14.98 -12.31
CA ASP A 511 32.63 15.23 -10.88
C ASP A 511 31.44 14.89 -9.96
N LEU A 512 30.70 13.82 -10.28
CA LEU A 512 29.58 13.34 -9.46
C LEU A 512 30.03 12.94 -8.05
N ALA A 513 29.14 13.13 -7.08
CA ALA A 513 29.36 12.67 -5.72
C ALA A 513 29.54 11.14 -5.60
N ALA A 514 30.43 10.71 -4.71
CA ALA A 514 30.73 9.30 -4.45
C ALA A 514 29.80 8.71 -3.39
N ALA A 515 28.82 7.91 -3.84
CA ALA A 515 27.84 7.26 -2.97
C ALA A 515 28.32 5.91 -2.38
N ARG A 516 29.50 5.44 -2.79
CA ARG A 516 30.25 4.31 -2.22
C ARG A 516 31.72 4.69 -2.14
N LYS A 517 32.55 3.85 -1.49
CA LYS A 517 34.02 4.02 -1.35
C LYS A 517 34.67 4.46 -2.69
N ASN A 518 34.87 5.77 -2.83
CA ASN A 518 35.38 6.51 -3.99
C ASN A 518 34.73 6.22 -5.37
N HIS A 519 33.46 5.78 -5.43
CA HIS A 519 32.75 5.60 -6.70
C HIS A 519 31.22 5.68 -6.57
N SER A 520 30.55 5.79 -7.72
CA SER A 520 29.10 5.65 -7.88
C SER A 520 28.77 4.72 -9.04
N ASP A 521 27.53 4.21 -9.10
CA ASP A 521 26.95 3.50 -10.24
C ASP A 521 25.86 4.39 -10.88
N PRO A 522 26.21 5.53 -11.51
CA PRO A 522 25.24 6.55 -11.91
C PRO A 522 24.32 6.16 -13.08
N TYR A 523 23.08 6.64 -13.01
CA TYR A 523 22.14 6.75 -14.13
C TYR A 523 21.30 8.03 -14.02
N VAL A 524 20.78 8.49 -15.15
CA VAL A 524 19.94 9.71 -15.25
C VAL A 524 18.48 9.31 -15.41
N LYS A 525 17.58 10.06 -14.76
CA LYS A 525 16.13 10.04 -14.96
C LYS A 525 15.71 11.39 -15.55
N ALA A 526 14.73 11.37 -16.45
CA ALA A 526 14.05 12.57 -16.90
C ALA A 526 12.54 12.46 -16.59
N TYR A 527 11.90 13.59 -16.32
CA TYR A 527 10.46 13.77 -16.17
C TYR A 527 10.02 15.10 -16.83
N LEU A 528 8.84 15.14 -17.43
CA LEU A 528 8.20 16.39 -17.86
C LEU A 528 7.15 16.82 -16.84
N LEU A 529 7.55 17.69 -15.93
CA LEU A 529 6.69 18.21 -14.87
C LEU A 529 5.50 18.99 -15.45
N PRO A 530 4.32 18.94 -14.80
CA PRO A 530 4.06 18.35 -13.47
C PRO A 530 3.93 16.81 -13.45
N ASP A 531 4.02 16.12 -14.58
CA ASP A 531 3.84 14.65 -14.63
C ASP A 531 5.07 13.88 -14.08
N LYS A 532 5.00 13.54 -12.80
CA LYS A 532 5.97 12.67 -12.08
C LYS A 532 5.62 11.18 -12.15
N SER A 533 4.67 10.76 -13.00
CA SER A 533 4.23 9.35 -13.13
C SER A 533 5.33 8.42 -13.66
N SER A 534 5.12 7.11 -13.49
CA SER A 534 6.01 6.10 -14.06
C SER A 534 5.91 5.95 -15.58
N HIS A 535 4.94 6.59 -16.24
CA HIS A 535 4.80 6.60 -17.71
C HIS A 535 5.54 7.77 -18.36
N SER A 536 5.52 8.95 -17.71
CA SER A 536 6.36 10.11 -18.06
C SER A 536 7.84 9.71 -17.99
N LYS A 537 8.29 9.22 -16.84
CA LYS A 537 9.66 8.81 -16.51
C LYS A 537 10.44 8.14 -17.65
N LYS A 538 11.50 8.79 -18.15
CA LYS A 538 12.55 8.16 -18.98
C LYS A 538 13.83 7.99 -18.16
N LYS A 539 14.73 7.09 -18.58
CA LYS A 539 16.03 6.86 -17.91
C LYS A 539 17.11 6.38 -18.86
N THR A 540 18.37 6.69 -18.54
CA THR A 540 19.54 6.09 -19.21
C THR A 540 19.90 4.72 -18.61
N SER A 541 20.79 3.99 -19.28
CA SER A 541 21.45 2.80 -18.74
C SER A 541 22.43 3.15 -17.62
N VAL A 542 22.55 2.28 -16.62
CA VAL A 542 23.47 2.42 -15.49
C VAL A 542 24.91 2.27 -15.97
N LYS A 543 25.76 3.24 -15.65
CA LYS A 543 27.21 3.15 -15.81
C LYS A 543 27.79 2.77 -14.45
N LYS A 544 28.66 1.75 -14.40
CA LYS A 544 29.18 1.21 -13.13
C LYS A 544 30.52 1.83 -12.76
N LYS A 545 30.78 1.96 -11.45
CA LYS A 545 32.05 2.37 -10.82
C LYS A 545 32.69 3.62 -11.45
N THR A 546 31.92 4.69 -11.61
CA THR A 546 32.42 5.96 -12.17
C THR A 546 31.74 7.18 -11.55
N LEU A 547 32.51 8.27 -11.42
CA LEU A 547 32.01 9.61 -11.10
C LEU A 547 31.88 10.49 -12.36
N ASN A 548 32.41 10.02 -13.49
CA ASN A 548 32.44 10.70 -14.79
C ASN A 548 31.78 9.82 -15.87
N PRO A 549 30.46 9.53 -15.77
CA PRO A 549 29.77 8.63 -16.69
C PRO A 549 29.53 9.25 -18.06
N VAL A 550 29.93 8.56 -19.13
CA VAL A 550 29.49 8.85 -20.50
C VAL A 550 28.26 7.99 -20.82
N PHE A 551 27.13 8.62 -21.12
CA PHE A 551 25.86 7.96 -21.43
C PHE A 551 25.59 7.86 -22.92
N ASP A 552 25.74 8.97 -23.65
CA ASP A 552 25.35 9.18 -25.06
C ASP A 552 24.01 8.52 -25.44
N GLN A 553 22.95 8.94 -24.75
CA GLN A 553 21.60 8.38 -24.90
C GLN A 553 20.53 9.46 -25.04
N THR A 554 19.71 9.33 -26.09
CA THR A 554 18.57 10.21 -26.32
C THR A 554 17.30 9.66 -25.66
N LEU A 555 16.77 10.38 -24.68
CA LEU A 555 15.49 10.10 -24.05
C LEU A 555 14.39 10.83 -24.84
N LYS A 556 13.31 10.11 -25.17
CA LYS A 556 12.30 10.54 -26.14
C LYS A 556 10.91 10.67 -25.52
N TYR A 557 10.22 11.75 -25.81
CA TYR A 557 8.85 12.04 -25.37
C TYR A 557 7.99 12.43 -26.58
N LYS A 558 6.88 11.73 -26.82
CA LYS A 558 5.84 12.21 -27.73
C LYS A 558 4.98 13.24 -27.00
N ILE A 559 4.98 14.47 -27.49
CA ILE A 559 4.31 15.62 -26.88
C ILE A 559 4.21 16.74 -27.93
N SER A 560 3.06 17.42 -28.01
CA SER A 560 2.85 18.49 -28.98
C SER A 560 3.66 19.76 -28.64
N VAL A 561 4.07 20.54 -29.65
CA VAL A 561 4.91 21.74 -29.46
C VAL A 561 4.22 22.82 -28.59
N SER A 562 2.89 22.86 -28.62
CA SER A 562 2.06 23.70 -27.74
C SER A 562 2.11 23.24 -26.28
N GLU A 563 2.09 21.93 -26.03
CA GLU A 563 2.22 21.39 -24.67
C GLU A 563 3.64 21.49 -24.11
N VAL A 564 4.68 21.33 -24.94
CA VAL A 564 6.09 21.39 -24.49
C VAL A 564 6.37 22.67 -23.71
N ARG A 565 5.89 23.81 -24.19
CA ARG A 565 6.06 25.13 -23.55
C ARG A 565 5.41 25.23 -22.16
N GLY A 566 4.45 24.36 -21.85
CA GLY A 566 3.78 24.29 -20.55
C GLY A 566 4.40 23.29 -19.56
N ARG A 567 5.64 22.80 -19.80
CA ARG A 567 6.32 21.81 -18.96
C ARG A 567 7.64 22.33 -18.40
N THR A 568 8.06 21.75 -17.28
CA THR A 568 9.43 21.88 -16.76
C THR A 568 10.13 20.52 -16.86
N LEU A 569 11.31 20.47 -17.48
CA LEU A 569 12.12 19.25 -17.53
C LEU A 569 12.86 19.10 -16.20
N ASN A 570 12.51 18.08 -15.40
CA ASN A 570 13.35 17.61 -14.29
C ASN A 570 14.29 16.53 -14.83
N LEU A 571 15.60 16.72 -14.65
CA LEU A 571 16.65 15.79 -15.03
C LEU A 571 17.51 15.48 -13.79
N SER A 572 17.38 14.28 -13.24
CA SER A 572 17.97 13.89 -11.95
C SER A 572 18.92 12.70 -12.06
N VAL A 573 20.05 12.77 -11.35
CA VAL A 573 21.14 11.78 -11.37
C VAL A 573 21.09 10.93 -10.10
N TRP A 574 21.30 9.62 -10.25
CA TRP A 574 21.08 8.64 -9.18
C TRP A 574 22.12 7.53 -9.18
N HIS A 575 22.58 7.14 -7.99
CA HIS A 575 23.35 5.92 -7.78
C HIS A 575 22.43 4.69 -7.80
N ALA A 576 22.74 3.72 -8.66
CA ALA A 576 22.06 2.43 -8.69
C ALA A 576 22.57 1.52 -7.56
N ALA A 577 21.76 1.30 -6.52
CA ALA A 577 22.09 0.36 -5.45
C ALA A 577 21.66 -1.07 -5.86
N PRO A 578 22.57 -2.07 -5.94
CA PRO A 578 22.18 -3.46 -6.25
C PRO A 578 21.36 -4.12 -5.13
N LEU A 579 21.58 -3.66 -3.89
CA LEU A 579 20.84 -3.99 -2.68
C LEU A 579 20.64 -2.66 -1.93
N GLY A 580 19.43 -2.37 -1.48
CA GLY A 580 19.06 -1.11 -0.81
C GLY A 580 18.42 -0.04 -1.71
N ARG A 581 18.17 1.14 -1.16
CA ARG A 581 17.53 2.27 -1.87
C ARG A 581 18.53 2.98 -2.79
N ASN A 582 18.07 3.42 -3.97
CA ASN A 582 18.88 4.21 -4.91
C ASN A 582 19.14 5.61 -4.32
N LEU A 583 20.41 6.00 -4.22
CA LEU A 583 20.81 7.28 -3.64
C LEU A 583 20.75 8.39 -4.69
N PHE A 584 20.34 9.59 -4.27
CA PHE A 584 20.25 10.78 -5.11
C PHE A 584 21.62 11.46 -5.22
N LEU A 585 22.00 11.91 -6.42
CA LEU A 585 23.28 12.57 -6.70
C LEU A 585 23.14 14.03 -7.17
N GLY A 586 21.90 14.52 -7.27
CA GLY A 586 21.59 15.89 -7.70
C GLY A 586 20.61 15.95 -8.89
N GLU A 587 20.02 17.12 -9.13
CA GLU A 587 19.11 17.34 -10.27
C GLU A 587 19.21 18.75 -10.88
N VAL A 588 18.63 18.90 -12.07
CA VAL A 588 18.48 20.14 -12.82
C VAL A 588 17.02 20.26 -13.22
N GLU A 589 16.42 21.43 -13.05
CA GLU A 589 15.10 21.74 -13.60
C GLU A 589 15.21 22.88 -14.63
N LEU A 590 14.58 22.72 -15.80
CA LEU A 590 14.54 23.72 -16.88
C LEU A 590 13.09 23.97 -17.33
N GLU A 591 12.64 25.21 -17.25
CA GLU A 591 11.33 25.63 -17.79
C GLU A 591 11.37 25.66 -19.32
N LEU A 592 10.59 24.79 -19.97
CA LEU A 592 10.57 24.67 -21.42
C LEU A 592 9.80 25.81 -22.11
N ALA A 593 9.13 26.66 -21.32
CA ALA A 593 8.58 27.95 -21.75
C ALA A 593 9.67 28.93 -22.22
N HIS A 594 10.81 28.96 -21.50
CA HIS A 594 11.89 29.93 -21.66
C HIS A 594 13.10 29.39 -22.42
N TRP A 595 13.02 28.16 -22.95
CA TRP A 595 14.09 27.53 -23.71
C TRP A 595 14.20 28.08 -25.14
N ASP A 596 15.43 28.35 -25.60
CA ASP A 596 15.71 28.68 -27.00
C ASP A 596 15.75 27.40 -27.85
N TRP A 597 14.67 27.15 -28.56
CA TRP A 597 14.52 25.99 -29.46
C TRP A 597 15.41 26.01 -30.70
N THR A 598 16.17 27.10 -30.95
CA THR A 598 17.22 27.11 -31.97
C THR A 598 18.55 26.55 -31.45
N HIS A 599 18.72 26.46 -30.13
CA HIS A 599 19.95 26.00 -29.47
C HIS A 599 19.93 24.48 -29.23
N THR A 600 20.41 23.73 -30.23
CA THR A 600 20.49 22.26 -30.21
C THR A 600 21.82 21.71 -29.69
N ARG A 601 22.75 22.58 -29.27
CA ARG A 601 24.07 22.18 -28.74
C ARG A 601 23.96 21.66 -27.30
N SER A 602 24.91 20.82 -26.88
CA SER A 602 24.93 20.26 -25.53
C SER A 602 25.71 21.15 -24.58
N ASP A 603 25.05 21.58 -23.49
CA ASP A 603 25.59 22.50 -22.49
C ASP A 603 25.68 21.86 -21.10
N TRP A 604 26.51 22.47 -20.25
CA TRP A 604 26.78 22.02 -18.88
C TRP A 604 25.85 22.68 -17.87
N TYR A 605 25.11 21.84 -17.14
CA TYR A 605 24.25 22.25 -16.03
C TYR A 605 24.81 21.71 -14.71
N GLN A 606 24.98 22.59 -13.72
CA GLN A 606 25.40 22.20 -12.37
C GLN A 606 24.28 21.44 -11.66
N LEU A 607 24.61 20.34 -11.00
CA LEU A 607 23.63 19.56 -10.24
C LEU A 607 23.29 20.27 -8.93
N GLN A 608 21.99 20.40 -8.65
CA GLN A 608 21.47 21.06 -7.45
C GLN A 608 20.95 20.02 -6.45
N THR A 609 20.95 20.39 -5.17
CA THR A 609 20.22 19.65 -4.14
C THR A 609 18.72 19.71 -4.42
N ARG A 610 18.00 18.65 -4.05
CA ARG A 610 16.54 18.64 -4.12
C ARG A 610 15.98 19.64 -3.11
N VAL A 611 15.48 20.77 -3.58
CA VAL A 611 14.59 21.61 -2.79
C VAL A 611 13.29 20.83 -2.61
N GLN A 612 13.07 20.31 -1.40
CA GLN A 612 11.75 19.87 -0.98
C GLN A 612 10.92 21.12 -0.71
N CYS A 613 10.23 21.65 -1.72
CA CYS A 613 9.12 22.57 -1.46
C CYS A 613 8.10 21.80 -0.62
N SER A 614 7.93 22.20 0.64
CA SER A 614 6.92 21.62 1.51
C SER A 614 5.53 21.97 0.96
N PRO A 615 4.48 21.18 1.24
CA PRO A 615 3.13 21.48 0.76
C PRO A 615 2.57 22.81 1.32
N GLU A 616 3.22 23.38 2.34
CA GLU A 616 2.93 24.70 2.93
C GLU A 616 3.41 25.88 2.06
N SER A 617 4.41 25.70 1.20
CA SER A 617 5.00 26.81 0.41
C SER A 617 4.14 27.26 -0.79
N ILE A 618 2.91 26.75 -0.90
CA ILE A 618 1.94 27.07 -1.96
C ILE A 618 0.70 27.61 -1.24
N SER A 619 0.54 28.93 -1.18
CA SER A 619 -0.55 29.59 -0.44
C SER A 619 -1.94 29.40 -1.07
N SER A 620 -2.02 29.22 -2.39
CA SER A 620 -3.25 28.95 -3.15
C SER A 620 -3.02 27.88 -4.22
N ARG A 621 -4.01 27.02 -4.45
CA ARG A 621 -3.99 25.96 -5.49
C ARG A 621 -5.00 26.18 -6.62
N GLY A 622 -5.38 27.43 -6.87
CA GLY A 622 -6.33 27.85 -7.91
C GLY A 622 -7.36 28.82 -7.36
N ASN A 623 -8.33 29.23 -8.18
CA ASN A 623 -9.41 30.13 -7.76
C ASN A 623 -10.77 29.42 -7.82
N ILE A 624 -11.70 29.79 -6.94
CA ILE A 624 -13.09 29.31 -6.90
C ILE A 624 -14.05 30.46 -7.23
N LEU A 625 -14.96 30.24 -8.18
CA LEU A 625 -15.94 31.20 -8.66
C LEU A 625 -17.33 30.81 -8.16
N LEU A 626 -17.95 31.67 -7.36
CA LEU A 626 -19.24 31.41 -6.72
C LEU A 626 -20.08 32.69 -6.61
N SER A 627 -21.39 32.49 -6.47
CA SER A 627 -22.35 33.52 -6.06
C SER A 627 -22.94 33.14 -4.70
N ILE A 628 -23.18 34.11 -3.82
CA ILE A 628 -23.87 33.87 -2.55
C ILE A 628 -25.02 34.85 -2.31
N LYS A 629 -26.15 34.37 -1.78
CA LYS A 629 -27.36 35.14 -1.48
C LYS A 629 -27.92 34.71 -0.13
N PHE A 630 -28.35 35.66 0.70
CA PHE A 630 -29.21 35.36 1.85
C PHE A 630 -30.65 35.81 1.57
N THR A 631 -31.62 34.93 1.82
CA THR A 631 -33.06 35.15 1.63
C THR A 631 -33.72 35.18 3.02
N PRO A 632 -34.10 36.34 3.57
CA PRO A 632 -34.73 36.40 4.88
C PRO A 632 -36.09 35.69 4.91
N ALA A 633 -36.49 35.17 6.08
CA ALA A 633 -37.80 34.54 6.26
C ALA A 633 -38.93 35.49 5.81
N ARG A 634 -39.90 34.95 5.04
CA ARG A 634 -41.07 35.65 4.49
C ARG A 634 -40.75 36.80 3.52
N SER A 635 -39.58 36.82 2.88
CA SER A 635 -39.20 37.89 1.94
C SER A 635 -39.91 37.84 0.59
N GLU A 636 -40.35 36.66 0.11
CA GLU A 636 -40.96 36.51 -1.21
C GLU A 636 -42.49 36.42 -1.18
N GLY A 637 -43.10 36.79 -2.31
CA GLY A 637 -44.55 36.99 -2.48
C GLY A 637 -45.36 35.71 -2.31
N GLY A 638 -45.75 35.41 -1.08
CA GLY A 638 -46.43 34.18 -0.67
C GLY A 638 -46.21 33.79 0.79
N GLY A 639 -45.25 34.44 1.49
CA GLY A 639 -44.94 34.17 2.89
C GLY A 639 -43.94 33.02 3.10
N LEU A 640 -43.24 32.64 2.03
CA LEU A 640 -42.11 31.71 2.03
C LEU A 640 -40.81 32.48 1.73
N PRO A 641 -39.63 31.95 2.13
CA PRO A 641 -39.44 30.78 2.98
C PRO A 641 -39.87 31.01 4.44
N LEU A 642 -40.13 29.93 5.19
CA LEU A 642 -40.58 30.00 6.60
C LEU A 642 -39.47 30.44 7.57
N THR A 643 -38.22 30.11 7.23
CA THR A 643 -36.97 30.46 7.91
C THR A 643 -36.07 31.21 6.92
N GLY A 644 -34.93 31.78 7.34
CA GLY A 644 -33.99 32.39 6.42
C GLY A 644 -33.14 31.33 5.71
N GLU A 645 -32.90 31.53 4.42
CA GLU A 645 -32.13 30.60 3.57
C GLU A 645 -30.81 31.23 3.09
N LEU A 646 -29.71 30.52 3.29
CA LEU A 646 -28.40 30.80 2.71
C LEU A 646 -28.22 30.00 1.41
N HIS A 647 -28.10 30.71 0.29
CA HIS A 647 -27.94 30.15 -1.06
C HIS A 647 -26.49 30.32 -1.53
N ILE A 648 -25.78 29.23 -1.81
CA ILE A 648 -24.42 29.21 -2.33
C ILE A 648 -24.45 28.58 -3.73
N TRP A 649 -24.31 29.38 -4.79
CA TRP A 649 -24.22 28.90 -6.18
C TRP A 649 -22.76 28.81 -6.61
N LEU A 650 -22.22 27.61 -6.62
CA LEU A 650 -20.86 27.33 -7.08
C LEU A 650 -20.86 27.17 -8.60
N ARG A 651 -20.17 28.08 -9.30
CA ARG A 651 -20.05 28.09 -10.77
C ARG A 651 -18.95 27.16 -11.23
N GLU A 652 -17.70 27.49 -10.92
CA GLU A 652 -16.52 26.73 -11.34
C GLU A 652 -15.30 26.95 -10.44
N ALA A 653 -14.24 26.19 -10.68
CA ALA A 653 -12.89 26.56 -10.24
C ALA A 653 -11.98 26.73 -11.47
N GLN A 654 -10.90 27.48 -11.31
CA GLN A 654 -9.92 27.78 -12.36
C GLN A 654 -8.50 27.52 -11.87
N GLY A 655 -7.67 26.89 -12.72
CA GLY A 655 -6.24 26.69 -12.44
C GLY A 655 -5.92 25.71 -11.30
N LEU A 656 -6.76 24.70 -11.07
CA LEU A 656 -6.57 23.72 -9.99
C LEU A 656 -5.24 22.96 -10.09
N LEU A 657 -4.40 23.09 -9.06
CA LEU A 657 -3.11 22.43 -8.97
C LEU A 657 -3.22 21.08 -8.23
N SER A 658 -2.98 19.98 -8.96
CA SER A 658 -2.87 18.63 -8.39
C SER A 658 -1.60 18.49 -7.53
N THR A 659 -1.74 17.91 -6.33
CA THR A 659 -0.62 17.62 -5.42
C THR A 659 0.40 16.60 -5.97
N LYS A 660 0.02 15.83 -7.01
CA LYS A 660 0.88 14.84 -7.69
C LYS A 660 1.12 15.16 -9.18
N GLY A 661 0.58 16.29 -9.65
CA GLY A 661 0.49 16.62 -11.08
C GLY A 661 -0.63 15.90 -11.82
N GLY A 662 -0.82 16.25 -13.10
CA GLY A 662 -1.88 15.71 -13.96
C GLY A 662 -3.24 16.43 -13.82
N THR A 663 -4.23 15.94 -14.56
CA THR A 663 -5.59 16.50 -14.60
C THR A 663 -6.40 16.13 -13.35
N VAL A 664 -7.15 17.08 -12.79
CA VAL A 664 -7.87 16.87 -11.52
C VAL A 664 -9.26 16.26 -11.76
N ASP A 665 -9.53 15.10 -11.13
CA ASP A 665 -10.89 14.66 -10.82
C ASP A 665 -11.32 15.34 -9.52
N SER A 666 -12.24 16.32 -9.59
CA SER A 666 -12.52 17.29 -8.51
C SER A 666 -13.98 17.30 -8.07
N PHE A 667 -14.23 17.64 -6.80
CA PHE A 667 -15.55 17.98 -6.26
C PHE A 667 -15.40 18.93 -5.07
N VAL A 668 -16.47 19.65 -4.72
CA VAL A 668 -16.51 20.54 -3.55
C VAL A 668 -17.46 20.00 -2.50
N LYS A 669 -17.06 20.03 -1.23
CA LYS A 669 -17.93 19.87 -0.06
C LYS A 669 -18.22 21.23 0.55
N SER A 670 -19.39 21.39 1.14
CA SER A 670 -19.79 22.59 1.87
C SER A 670 -20.37 22.22 3.23
N TYR A 671 -20.09 23.04 4.24
CA TYR A 671 -20.67 22.97 5.59
C TYR A 671 -20.95 24.39 6.07
N VAL A 672 -21.99 24.59 6.89
CA VAL A 672 -22.24 25.88 7.56
C VAL A 672 -22.07 25.70 9.06
N LEU A 673 -20.90 26.09 9.54
CA LEU A 673 -20.51 26.02 10.94
C LEU A 673 -21.32 27.05 11.75
N PRO A 674 -21.72 26.76 13.00
CA PRO A 674 -21.23 25.66 13.85
C PRO A 674 -21.86 24.28 13.63
N ASP A 675 -22.82 24.07 12.72
CA ASP A 675 -23.37 22.73 12.45
C ASP A 675 -22.34 21.85 11.71
N THR A 676 -21.70 20.97 12.47
CA THR A 676 -20.72 19.98 11.99
C THR A 676 -21.34 18.61 11.68
N SER A 677 -22.67 18.46 11.79
CA SER A 677 -23.33 17.17 11.60
C SER A 677 -23.07 16.59 10.21
N ARG A 678 -22.86 15.28 10.12
CA ARG A 678 -22.63 14.60 8.82
C ARG A 678 -23.87 14.64 7.90
N LEU A 679 -25.01 15.13 8.40
CA LEU A 679 -26.28 15.29 7.70
C LEU A 679 -26.43 16.66 7.01
N SER A 680 -25.86 17.73 7.58
CA SER A 680 -25.95 19.09 7.00
C SER A 680 -25.04 19.30 5.79
N GLY A 681 -23.93 18.56 5.70
CA GLY A 681 -22.89 18.76 4.69
C GLY A 681 -23.30 18.44 3.24
N GLN A 682 -23.31 19.46 2.37
CA GLN A 682 -23.66 19.34 0.95
C GLN A 682 -22.41 19.11 0.07
N LYS A 683 -22.56 18.54 -1.13
CA LYS A 683 -21.43 18.24 -2.03
C LYS A 683 -21.80 18.21 -3.50
N THR A 684 -20.89 18.68 -4.36
CA THR A 684 -21.06 18.64 -5.82
C THR A 684 -20.90 17.22 -6.38
N ARG A 685 -21.29 17.04 -7.65
CA ARG A 685 -20.84 15.91 -8.47
C ARG A 685 -19.33 16.02 -8.73
N VAL A 686 -18.69 14.88 -9.02
CA VAL A 686 -17.26 14.83 -9.37
C VAL A 686 -17.07 15.19 -10.84
N VAL A 687 -16.41 16.32 -11.10
CA VAL A 687 -15.99 16.76 -12.44
C VAL A 687 -14.63 16.15 -12.73
N LYS A 688 -14.57 15.30 -13.76
CA LYS A 688 -13.36 14.50 -14.05
C LYS A 688 -12.39 15.21 -14.99
N ARG A 689 -11.10 14.98 -14.77
CA ARG A 689 -9.97 15.37 -15.62
C ARG A 689 -9.95 16.83 -16.09
N SER A 690 -10.35 17.79 -15.25
CA SER A 690 -10.24 19.22 -15.57
C SER A 690 -9.44 19.98 -14.53
N VAL A 691 -8.56 20.89 -15.00
CA VAL A 691 -7.91 21.91 -14.18
C VAL A 691 -8.78 23.16 -14.00
N SER A 692 -9.82 23.32 -14.82
CA SER A 692 -10.87 24.33 -14.64
C SER A 692 -12.25 23.64 -14.66
N PRO A 693 -12.69 23.04 -13.54
CA PRO A 693 -13.94 22.30 -13.47
C PRO A 693 -15.16 23.22 -13.27
N THR A 694 -16.09 23.21 -14.22
CA THR A 694 -17.42 23.83 -14.04
C THR A 694 -18.34 22.90 -13.25
N TYR A 695 -18.84 23.37 -12.12
CA TYR A 695 -19.73 22.62 -11.21
C TYR A 695 -21.20 22.98 -11.42
N ASN A 696 -21.51 24.27 -11.64
CA ASN A 696 -22.86 24.83 -11.78
C ASN A 696 -23.90 24.20 -10.84
N HIS A 697 -23.62 24.29 -9.53
CA HIS A 697 -24.39 23.63 -8.49
C HIS A 697 -24.75 24.59 -7.37
N THR A 698 -26.04 24.69 -7.05
CA THR A 698 -26.54 25.51 -5.94
C THR A 698 -26.80 24.65 -4.73
N MET A 699 -26.21 25.05 -3.61
CA MET A 699 -26.42 24.51 -2.27
C MET A 699 -27.29 25.51 -1.49
N VAL A 700 -28.28 25.02 -0.74
CA VAL A 700 -29.21 25.87 0.03
C VAL A 700 -29.30 25.33 1.44
N TYR A 701 -29.10 26.19 2.43
CA TYR A 701 -29.22 25.88 3.85
C TYR A 701 -30.29 26.77 4.48
N ASP A 702 -31.27 26.19 5.15
CA ASP A 702 -32.39 26.88 5.78
C ASP A 702 -32.19 27.03 7.30
N GLY A 703 -33.17 27.62 7.98
CA GLY A 703 -33.19 27.75 9.45
C GLY A 703 -32.65 29.06 10.03
N PHE A 704 -31.91 29.84 9.25
CA PHE A 704 -31.17 31.02 9.76
C PHE A 704 -32.06 32.21 10.11
N GLN A 705 -31.76 32.87 11.23
CA GLN A 705 -32.13 34.26 11.47
C GLN A 705 -31.02 35.22 10.98
N PRO A 706 -31.34 36.49 10.68
CA PRO A 706 -30.33 37.49 10.31
C PRO A 706 -29.28 37.79 11.40
N ALA A 707 -29.52 37.37 12.64
CA ALA A 707 -28.54 37.44 13.73
C ALA A 707 -27.48 36.33 13.61
N ASP A 708 -27.89 35.11 13.28
CA ASP A 708 -27.05 33.90 13.32
C ASP A 708 -25.92 33.96 12.28
N LEU A 709 -26.15 34.65 11.15
CA LEU A 709 -25.13 34.95 10.14
C LEU A 709 -23.93 35.74 10.66
N ARG A 710 -24.00 36.30 11.88
CA ARG A 710 -22.86 36.95 12.54
C ARG A 710 -21.91 35.95 13.20
N GLU A 711 -22.45 34.80 13.61
CA GLU A 711 -21.77 33.76 14.38
C GLU A 711 -21.53 32.47 13.55
N ALA A 712 -22.03 32.43 12.32
CA ALA A 712 -21.89 31.31 11.38
C ALA A 712 -20.75 31.50 10.36
N CYS A 713 -20.28 30.38 9.78
CA CYS A 713 -19.26 30.35 8.72
C CYS A 713 -19.59 29.28 7.67
N ALA A 714 -19.69 29.66 6.40
CA ALA A 714 -19.78 28.71 5.28
C ALA A 714 -18.38 28.26 4.83
N GLU A 715 -17.99 27.02 5.17
CA GLU A 715 -16.74 26.39 4.72
C GLU A 715 -16.98 25.66 3.39
N LEU A 716 -16.10 25.90 2.41
CA LEU A 716 -16.13 25.28 1.06
C LEU A 716 -14.77 24.64 0.77
N THR A 717 -14.70 23.30 0.81
CA THR A 717 -13.44 22.56 0.60
C THR A 717 -13.41 21.84 -0.76
N VAL A 718 -12.31 22.00 -1.50
CA VAL A 718 -12.10 21.42 -2.84
C VAL A 718 -11.26 20.15 -2.72
N TRP A 719 -11.82 19.03 -3.18
CA TRP A 719 -11.24 17.70 -3.03
C TRP A 719 -10.91 17.08 -4.39
N HIS A 720 -9.70 16.53 -4.51
CA HIS A 720 -9.32 15.64 -5.60
C HIS A 720 -9.67 14.19 -5.24
N ARG A 721 -10.22 13.43 -6.19
CA ARG A 721 -10.49 11.99 -6.06
C ARG A 721 -9.50 11.16 -6.88
N GLU A 722 -8.73 10.32 -6.20
CA GLU A 722 -7.78 9.37 -6.79
C GLU A 722 -8.29 7.93 -6.57
N GLY A 723 -9.19 7.51 -7.47
CA GLY A 723 -9.88 6.22 -7.39
C GLY A 723 -10.88 6.14 -6.23
N LEU A 724 -10.46 5.54 -5.12
CA LEU A 724 -11.23 5.47 -3.87
C LEU A 724 -10.73 6.44 -2.80
N LYS A 725 -9.47 6.92 -2.88
CA LYS A 725 -8.95 7.91 -1.94
C LYS A 725 -9.35 9.32 -2.38
N THR A 726 -9.48 10.23 -1.41
CA THR A 726 -9.72 11.65 -1.68
C THR A 726 -8.69 12.50 -0.93
N HIS A 727 -8.17 13.51 -1.62
CA HIS A 727 -7.12 14.39 -1.13
C HIS A 727 -7.63 15.84 -1.14
N LEU A 728 -7.53 16.55 -0.02
CA LEU A 728 -7.87 17.97 0.05
C LEU A 728 -6.88 18.78 -0.80
N LEU A 729 -7.38 19.64 -1.69
CA LEU A 729 -6.56 20.60 -2.43
C LEU A 729 -6.43 21.91 -1.66
N GLY A 730 -7.50 22.34 -1.01
CA GLY A 730 -7.63 23.57 -0.23
C GLY A 730 -9.11 23.96 -0.13
N GLY A 731 -9.41 25.21 0.19
CA GLY A 731 -10.79 25.70 0.22
C GLY A 731 -10.90 27.19 0.52
N VAL A 732 -12.09 27.63 0.91
CA VAL A 732 -12.40 28.98 1.41
C VAL A 732 -13.38 28.89 2.58
N ARG A 733 -13.39 29.89 3.46
CA ARG A 733 -14.31 30.06 4.60
C ARG A 733 -14.94 31.44 4.54
N LEU A 734 -16.25 31.51 4.34
CA LEU A 734 -17.02 32.76 4.28
C LEU A 734 -17.67 33.00 5.64
N SER A 735 -17.17 33.99 6.38
CA SER A 735 -17.64 34.36 7.72
C SER A 735 -17.32 35.84 8.00
N ARG A 736 -17.50 36.31 9.24
CA ARG A 736 -17.08 37.66 9.63
C ARG A 736 -15.58 37.80 9.97
N GLY A 737 -14.80 36.71 9.94
CA GLY A 737 -13.34 36.76 10.21
C GLY A 737 -12.98 37.15 11.64
N THR A 738 -13.89 36.96 12.60
CA THR A 738 -13.80 37.47 13.98
C THR A 738 -12.88 36.66 14.89
N GLY A 739 -12.47 35.46 14.51
CA GLY A 739 -11.86 34.46 15.42
C GLY A 739 -12.79 33.99 16.55
N LEU A 740 -14.04 34.47 16.58
CA LEU A 740 -15.03 34.27 17.66
C LEU A 740 -16.38 33.86 17.07
N SER A 741 -17.06 32.91 17.70
CA SER A 741 -18.45 32.52 17.44
C SER A 741 -19.17 32.30 18.77
N TYR A 742 -20.33 32.92 18.97
CA TYR A 742 -21.08 32.95 20.24
C TYR A 742 -20.24 33.38 21.46
N GLY A 743 -19.23 34.24 21.23
CA GLY A 743 -18.29 34.70 22.24
C GLY A 743 -17.14 33.73 22.57
N VAL A 744 -17.11 32.54 21.98
CA VAL A 744 -16.05 31.54 22.15
C VAL A 744 -15.03 31.66 21.01
N ALA A 745 -13.74 31.52 21.32
CA ALA A 745 -12.68 31.51 20.31
C ALA A 745 -12.69 30.21 19.49
N VAL A 746 -12.72 30.34 18.16
CA VAL A 746 -12.85 29.21 17.23
C VAL A 746 -11.89 29.34 16.05
N CYS A 747 -11.18 28.25 15.73
CA CYS A 747 -10.19 28.20 14.66
C CYS A 747 -10.79 28.39 13.25
N TRP A 748 -12.09 28.18 13.07
CA TRP A 748 -12.78 28.25 11.79
C TRP A 748 -13.43 29.61 11.48
N MET A 749 -13.29 30.60 12.35
CA MET A 749 -13.60 32.02 12.05
C MET A 749 -12.38 32.75 11.48
N ASP A 750 -11.56 32.05 10.68
CA ASP A 750 -10.28 32.49 10.10
C ASP A 750 -10.43 32.97 8.63
N SER A 751 -11.57 33.61 8.30
CA SER A 751 -11.77 34.25 7.00
C SER A 751 -10.80 35.40 6.77
N THR A 752 -10.21 35.45 5.57
CA THR A 752 -9.46 36.60 5.06
C THR A 752 -10.36 37.82 4.83
N GLU A 753 -9.76 39.00 4.66
CA GLU A 753 -10.50 40.25 4.40
C GLU A 753 -11.36 40.18 3.13
N GLU A 754 -10.90 39.47 2.09
CA GLU A 754 -11.66 39.22 0.85
C GLU A 754 -12.90 38.34 1.12
N GLU A 755 -12.71 37.20 1.78
CA GLU A 755 -13.79 36.27 2.18
C GLU A 755 -14.83 36.96 3.10
N ALA A 756 -14.35 37.75 4.06
CA ALA A 756 -15.21 38.49 4.99
C ALA A 756 -15.94 39.66 4.33
N THR A 757 -15.35 40.31 3.33
CA THR A 757 -16.02 41.37 2.56
C THR A 757 -17.21 40.82 1.78
N VAL A 758 -17.07 39.63 1.17
CA VAL A 758 -18.19 38.93 0.51
C VAL A 758 -19.31 38.61 1.50
N TRP A 759 -18.98 38.05 2.66
CA TRP A 759 -19.97 37.65 3.67
C TRP A 759 -20.73 38.85 4.25
N ASN A 760 -20.03 39.93 4.62
CA ASN A 760 -20.67 41.16 5.10
C ASN A 760 -21.52 41.83 3.99
N SER A 761 -21.07 41.81 2.73
CA SER A 761 -21.84 42.37 1.61
C SER A 761 -23.14 41.62 1.35
N MET A 762 -23.16 40.30 1.50
CA MET A 762 -24.36 39.47 1.43
C MET A 762 -25.35 39.81 2.56
N ILE A 763 -24.87 39.97 3.80
CA ILE A 763 -25.71 40.34 4.95
C ILE A 763 -26.35 41.72 4.76
N LEU A 764 -25.61 42.66 4.16
CA LEU A 764 -26.10 44.03 3.87
C LEU A 764 -27.09 44.09 2.69
N ASN A 765 -27.03 43.14 1.75
CA ASN A 765 -27.85 43.12 0.53
C ASN A 765 -28.72 41.84 0.43
N PRO A 766 -29.69 41.64 1.34
CA PRO A 766 -30.57 40.47 1.30
C PRO A 766 -31.35 40.37 -0.02
N ASN A 767 -31.68 39.13 -0.39
CA ASN A 767 -32.29 38.71 -1.65
C ASN A 767 -31.45 38.95 -2.92
N HIS A 768 -30.25 39.55 -2.83
CA HIS A 768 -29.36 39.79 -3.97
C HIS A 768 -28.23 38.75 -4.03
N TRP A 769 -27.77 38.44 -5.23
CA TRP A 769 -26.61 37.56 -5.45
C TRP A 769 -25.32 38.38 -5.46
N MET A 770 -24.40 38.03 -4.56
CA MET A 770 -23.03 38.55 -4.52
C MET A 770 -22.11 37.59 -5.28
N ASP A 771 -21.68 37.98 -6.48
CA ASP A 771 -20.70 37.24 -7.28
C ASP A 771 -19.27 37.50 -6.78
N THR A 772 -18.45 36.45 -6.69
CA THR A 772 -17.04 36.57 -6.28
C THR A 772 -16.13 35.52 -6.91
N THR A 773 -14.82 35.81 -6.89
CA THR A 773 -13.72 34.89 -7.24
C THR A 773 -12.72 34.94 -6.09
N LEU A 774 -12.45 33.79 -5.45
CA LEU A 774 -11.60 33.71 -4.25
C LEU A 774 -10.46 32.70 -4.42
N PRO A 775 -9.30 32.89 -3.77
CA PRO A 775 -8.19 31.95 -3.82
C PRO A 775 -8.47 30.70 -2.98
N ILE A 776 -8.23 29.51 -3.55
CA ILE A 776 -8.38 28.21 -2.88
C ILE A 776 -7.17 28.00 -1.98
N ARG A 777 -7.27 28.50 -0.74
CA ARG A 777 -6.17 28.53 0.22
C ARG A 777 -5.88 27.17 0.84
N THR A 778 -4.60 26.91 1.08
CA THR A 778 -4.07 25.63 1.59
C THR A 778 -3.94 25.58 3.11
N ASN A 779 -4.00 26.74 3.77
CA ASN A 779 -3.73 26.97 5.18
C ASN A 779 -5.02 27.18 6.01
N LEU A 780 -6.12 26.51 5.63
CA LEU A 780 -7.32 26.45 6.46
C LEU A 780 -6.93 25.89 7.84
N ALA A 781 -7.24 26.60 8.92
CA ALA A 781 -6.91 26.08 10.25
C ALA A 781 -7.69 24.78 10.50
N ASP A 782 -6.98 23.73 10.91
CA ASP A 782 -7.57 22.44 11.20
C ASP A 782 -8.61 22.57 12.31
N ARG A 783 -9.74 21.89 12.11
CA ARG A 783 -10.79 21.78 13.14
C ARG A 783 -10.38 20.64 14.09
N PRO A 784 -10.45 20.82 15.42
CA PRO A 784 -10.47 19.66 16.31
C PRO A 784 -11.69 18.80 15.92
N GLU A 785 -11.49 17.48 15.88
CA GLU A 785 -12.54 16.50 15.54
C GLU A 785 -13.49 16.24 16.71
#